data_AF-A0A0E0GPA0-F1
#
_entry.id   AF-A0A0E0GPA0-F1
#
_cell.length_a   1.000
_cell.length_b   1.000
_cell.length_c   1.000
_cell.angle_alpha   90.00
_cell.angle_beta   90.00
_cell.angle_gamma   90.00
#
_symmetry.space_group_name_H-M   'P 1'
#
loop_
_entity.id
_entity.type
_entity.pdbx_description
1 polymer ?
#
loop_
_entity_poly.entity_id
_entity_poly.type
_entity_poly.pdbx_seq_one_letter_code
_entity_poly.pdbx_strand_id
1 'polypeptide(L)'
;MASMNDQHGGATAHVLLVPLPAQGHMNPMLQFGRRLAYHGLRPTLVATRYVLSTSPPPGDPFRVAAFSDGFDAGGMASCPDPVEYCRRLEAVGSETLARVIDAEARAGRAATVLVYDPHMAWVPRVARATGVPTAAFLSQPCAVDAIYGEVWAGRVPLPMEDGGDLRRRGVLSVDLATADLPPFVAAPELYPKYLDVSIRQFEDLLDADDVFVNSFNDLEPMEAEHMESTWRAKTVGPTLPSFFLDDGRLPANKNHGIDIFTGDAPCMEWLDKQAPCSVVLASYGTVYSLDGAELEELGNGLCNSGKPFLWVVRSSEGHKLSEELRGKCKEKGLIVSWCPQLEVLKHKATGCFLTHCGWNSTMEAIATAVPMVAMPQSADQPTIAKYVETAWEIGVRAQLDEKGSVTKEEVEISIKKVMDGKRAVEYKRNAAKWMQKAKEAAQVGGSSDKNIAEFVAKYLSNYMSTPPPAAVTVANATSNVGDDNHGGGRVLLLPFPAAQGHTNPMLQFGRRLAYHGLRPTLVTTRYVLSTTPPPGDPFRVAAISDGFDDDLRTLEAHGARTLAELLVSEARAGRPARVLVYDPHLPWARRVARDDGVGAAAFMPQPCAVDLIYGEVCAGRLALPVTPADVSGLYTRGALGVELGHDDLPPFVATPELTPAFCEQSVAQFAGLEDADDVLVNSFSDLEPKEAAYMEATWRAKTVGPLLPSFYIGDGPLPSNTAYGFNLFTSTVPCMEWLDKQPPRSVVFVSYGTFSSYDAAKLEEVGNGLCNSGKPFLWVVRSNEEHKLSRELREKCGKRGLIVPFCPQLEVLAHKATGCFLSHCGWNSTLEAIVNGVPLVAMPYWVDQPTISKYMESLWCMGVRVWQEKSGGIQREEVERCIREVMDGDRKEDYRRSHV
;
A
#
# COMPACT_ATOMS: atom_id res chain seq x y z
N MET A 1 -16.74 23.70 42.78
CA MET A 1 -15.78 24.82 42.91
C MET A 1 -14.63 24.53 41.98
N ALA A 2 -14.48 25.38 40.97
CA ALA A 2 -13.32 25.42 40.09
C ALA A 2 -12.09 25.95 40.86
N SER A 3 -10.91 25.75 40.26
CA SER A 3 -9.59 26.25 40.69
C SER A 3 -8.87 25.42 41.76
N MET A 4 -8.00 24.50 41.33
CA MET A 4 -6.64 24.29 41.86
C MET A 4 -5.94 23.14 41.12
N ASN A 5 -5.28 23.47 40.01
CA ASN A 5 -3.89 23.09 39.70
C ASN A 5 -3.54 23.53 38.28
N ASP A 6 -3.52 24.85 38.09
CA ASP A 6 -2.98 25.52 36.90
C ASP A 6 -1.61 26.15 37.22
N GLN A 7 -0.81 25.43 38.01
CA GLN A 7 0.52 25.85 38.44
C GLN A 7 1.48 24.67 38.52
N HIS A 8 1.65 23.89 37.45
CA HIS A 8 2.91 23.19 37.15
C HIS A 8 3.12 23.30 35.64
N GLY A 9 3.92 24.27 35.20
CA GLY A 9 4.51 24.30 33.85
C GLY A 9 5.55 23.21 33.66
N GLY A 10 5.20 21.97 34.00
CA GLY A 10 6.03 20.78 33.86
C GLY A 10 5.82 20.17 32.49
N ALA A 11 6.92 19.87 31.80
CA ALA A 11 6.82 19.33 30.47
C ALA A 11 6.15 17.93 30.50
N THR A 12 5.24 17.68 29.57
CA THR A 12 4.32 16.53 29.57
C THR A 12 4.85 15.43 28.65
N ALA A 13 4.94 14.19 29.14
CA ALA A 13 5.40 13.04 28.35
C ALA A 13 4.49 12.76 27.15
N HIS A 14 5.10 12.50 26.00
CA HIS A 14 4.45 12.30 24.71
C HIS A 14 4.43 10.82 24.33
N VAL A 15 3.33 10.31 23.76
CA VAL A 15 3.20 8.94 23.25
C VAL A 15 2.76 8.96 21.78
N LEU A 16 3.46 8.18 20.95
CA LEU A 16 3.05 7.92 19.57
C LEU A 16 2.22 6.63 19.51
N LEU A 17 1.10 6.66 18.79
CA LEU A 17 0.22 5.50 18.57
C LEU A 17 0.25 5.13 17.09
N VAL A 18 0.76 3.94 16.76
CA VAL A 18 0.96 3.46 15.38
C VAL A 18 0.09 2.22 15.13
N PRO A 19 -1.22 2.38 14.83
CA PRO A 19 -2.10 1.25 14.55
C PRO A 19 -1.92 0.71 13.13
N LEU A 20 -2.24 -0.57 12.91
CA LEU A 20 -2.46 -1.10 11.57
C LEU A 20 -3.62 -0.30 10.92
N PRO A 21 -3.54 0.11 9.64
CA PRO A 21 -4.51 1.00 8.99
C PRO A 21 -5.80 0.27 8.57
N ALA A 22 -6.41 -0.40 9.54
CA ALA A 22 -7.71 -1.06 9.45
C ALA A 22 -8.56 -0.62 10.64
N GLN A 23 -9.84 -0.33 10.40
CA GLN A 23 -10.78 0.17 11.44
C GLN A 23 -10.79 -0.71 12.71
N GLY A 24 -10.67 -2.03 12.52
CA GLY A 24 -10.61 -3.01 13.60
C GLY A 24 -9.43 -2.84 14.57
N HIS A 25 -8.34 -2.23 14.11
CA HIS A 25 -7.10 -2.04 14.87
C HIS A 25 -6.97 -0.60 15.39
N MET A 26 -7.37 0.37 14.57
CA MET A 26 -7.28 1.80 14.91
C MET A 26 -8.20 2.20 16.06
N ASN A 27 -9.45 1.75 16.05
CA ASN A 27 -10.44 2.21 17.03
C ASN A 27 -10.10 1.76 18.47
N PRO A 28 -9.72 0.50 18.73
CA PRO A 28 -9.19 0.08 20.02
C PRO A 28 -8.00 0.92 20.50
N MET A 29 -7.03 1.18 19.62
CA MET A 29 -5.83 1.95 19.97
C MET A 29 -6.17 3.42 20.27
N LEU A 30 -7.17 4.01 19.59
CA LEU A 30 -7.67 5.34 19.93
C LEU A 30 -8.33 5.36 21.32
N GLN A 31 -9.14 4.37 21.67
CA GLN A 31 -9.73 4.34 23.02
C GLN A 31 -8.67 4.10 24.10
N PHE A 32 -7.66 3.28 23.83
CA PHE A 32 -6.48 3.15 24.68
C PHE A 32 -5.75 4.49 24.85
N GLY A 33 -5.50 5.20 23.74
CA GLY A 33 -4.89 6.53 23.73
C GLY A 33 -5.63 7.58 24.57
N ARG A 34 -6.97 7.55 24.59
CA ARG A 34 -7.77 8.43 25.46
C ARG A 34 -7.55 8.13 26.94
N ARG A 35 -7.35 6.85 27.31
CA ARG A 35 -7.00 6.48 28.70
C ARG A 35 -5.56 6.87 29.06
N LEU A 36 -4.63 6.75 28.12
CA LEU A 36 -3.27 7.26 28.32
C LEU A 36 -3.28 8.78 28.56
N ALA A 37 -4.09 9.52 27.79
CA ALA A 37 -4.31 10.95 27.99
C ALA A 37 -4.86 11.30 29.36
N TYR A 38 -5.84 10.53 29.84
CA TYR A 38 -6.38 10.72 31.19
C TYR A 38 -5.30 10.57 32.27
N HIS A 39 -4.40 9.60 32.13
CA HIS A 39 -3.32 9.35 33.09
C HIS A 39 -2.09 10.25 32.89
N GLY A 40 -2.09 11.13 31.87
CA GLY A 40 -1.11 12.21 31.71
C GLY A 40 -0.16 12.10 30.51
N LEU A 41 -0.26 11.05 29.68
CA LEU A 41 0.50 10.97 28.42
C LEU A 41 -0.23 11.69 27.30
N ARG A 42 0.43 12.57 26.55
CA ARG A 42 -0.20 13.23 25.40
C ARG A 42 -0.12 12.34 24.16
N PRO A 43 -1.24 11.90 23.57
CA PRO A 43 -1.18 11.00 22.42
C PRO A 43 -1.10 11.75 21.09
N THR A 44 -0.25 11.25 20.20
CA THR A 44 -0.29 11.53 18.76
C THR A 44 -0.65 10.25 18.02
N LEU A 45 -1.76 10.27 17.29
CA LEU A 45 -2.08 9.22 16.32
C LEU A 45 -1.13 9.36 15.13
N VAL A 46 -0.34 8.32 14.87
CA VAL A 46 0.50 8.19 13.69
C VAL A 46 -0.19 7.22 12.74
N ALA A 47 -0.95 7.74 11.79
CA ALA A 47 -1.74 6.95 10.86
C ALA A 47 -1.18 7.06 9.43
N THR A 48 -1.58 6.15 8.56
CA THR A 48 -1.15 6.20 7.16
C THR A 48 -1.79 7.39 6.44
N ARG A 49 -1.09 7.95 5.45
CA ARG A 49 -1.59 9.10 4.67
C ARG A 49 -2.95 8.85 4.04
N TYR A 50 -3.17 7.63 3.54
CA TYR A 50 -4.47 7.25 2.96
C TYR A 50 -5.60 7.36 3.99
N VAL A 51 -5.39 6.87 5.20
CA VAL A 51 -6.43 6.94 6.24
C VAL A 51 -6.73 8.40 6.60
N LEU A 52 -5.70 9.24 6.70
CA LEU A 52 -5.87 10.66 7.02
C LEU A 52 -6.48 11.50 5.90
N SER A 53 -6.34 11.08 4.64
CA SER A 53 -6.95 11.78 3.49
C SER A 53 -8.42 11.39 3.27
N THR A 54 -8.84 10.22 3.75
CA THR A 54 -10.19 9.67 3.54
C THR A 54 -11.10 9.77 4.75
N SER A 55 -10.55 10.07 5.92
CA SER A 55 -11.29 10.09 7.18
C SER A 55 -10.98 11.33 8.02
N PRO A 56 -11.98 11.87 8.76
CA PRO A 56 -11.73 13.00 9.64
C PRO A 56 -10.78 12.63 10.79
N PRO A 57 -9.98 13.57 11.30
CA PRO A 57 -9.12 13.32 12.45
C PRO A 57 -9.97 12.97 13.69
N PRO A 58 -9.44 12.16 14.63
CA PRO A 58 -10.18 11.61 15.77
C PRO A 58 -10.60 12.64 16.86
N GLY A 59 -10.30 13.92 16.64
CA GLY A 59 -10.55 15.02 17.59
C GLY A 59 -9.65 14.97 18.83
N ASP A 60 -9.94 15.83 19.80
CA ASP A 60 -9.21 15.85 21.07
C ASP A 60 -9.29 14.49 21.80
N PRO A 61 -8.23 14.06 22.52
CA PRO A 61 -7.00 14.79 22.83
C PRO A 61 -5.86 14.57 21.82
N PHE A 62 -6.15 14.08 20.61
CA PHE A 62 -5.14 13.59 19.69
C PHE A 62 -4.55 14.69 18.82
N ARG A 63 -3.22 14.72 18.75
CA ARG A 63 -2.53 15.20 17.55
C ARG A 63 -2.50 14.10 16.51
N VAL A 64 -2.25 14.49 15.26
CA VAL A 64 -2.14 13.55 14.14
C VAL A 64 -0.83 13.79 13.42
N ALA A 65 -0.14 12.70 13.10
CA ALA A 65 1.00 12.67 12.20
C ALA A 65 0.78 11.59 11.14
N ALA A 66 1.35 11.81 9.95
CA ALA A 66 1.17 10.93 8.81
C ALA A 66 2.47 10.20 8.49
N PHE A 67 2.40 8.89 8.34
CA PHE A 67 3.45 8.08 7.71
C PHE A 67 2.89 7.41 6.45
N SER A 68 3.75 6.87 5.60
CA SER A 68 3.30 6.21 4.37
C SER A 68 3.27 4.70 4.56
N ASP A 69 2.23 4.05 4.07
CA ASP A 69 2.17 2.59 3.93
C ASP A 69 2.68 2.12 2.56
N GLY A 70 3.16 3.04 1.72
CA GLY A 70 3.52 2.79 0.33
C GLY A 70 2.32 2.68 -0.61
N PHE A 71 1.09 2.93 -0.14
CA PHE A 71 -0.16 2.93 -0.90
C PHE A 71 -1.00 4.19 -0.63
N ASP A 72 -0.35 5.35 -0.46
CA ASP A 72 -0.98 6.59 0.03
C ASP A 72 -2.25 7.06 -0.72
N ALA A 73 -2.39 6.71 -2.01
CA ALA A 73 -3.53 7.10 -2.84
C ALA A 73 -4.77 6.20 -2.67
N GLY A 74 -4.60 4.95 -2.22
CA GLY A 74 -5.68 3.96 -2.22
C GLY A 74 -5.64 2.93 -1.10
N GLY A 75 -4.71 3.08 -0.15
CA GLY A 75 -4.58 2.31 1.09
C GLY A 75 -4.39 0.82 0.88
N MET A 76 -4.68 0.06 1.93
CA MET A 76 -4.61 -1.40 1.94
C MET A 76 -5.41 -2.05 0.81
N ALA A 77 -6.57 -1.47 0.45
CA ALA A 77 -7.42 -1.99 -0.62
C ALA A 77 -6.77 -1.95 -2.03
N SER A 78 -5.74 -1.12 -2.22
CA SER A 78 -4.97 -1.07 -3.48
C SER A 78 -3.96 -2.19 -3.63
N CYS A 79 -3.77 -3.01 -2.58
CA CYS A 79 -2.89 -4.16 -2.58
C CYS A 79 -3.67 -5.45 -2.27
N PRO A 80 -4.09 -6.21 -3.30
CA PRO A 80 -4.79 -7.48 -3.10
C PRO A 80 -3.99 -8.59 -2.40
N ASP A 81 -2.66 -8.45 -2.30
CA ASP A 81 -1.80 -9.38 -1.59
C ASP A 81 -1.46 -8.83 -0.19
N PRO A 82 -1.99 -9.42 0.90
CA PRO A 82 -1.75 -8.93 2.25
C PRO A 82 -0.28 -9.03 2.69
N VAL A 83 0.47 -10.00 2.17
CA VAL A 83 1.91 -10.14 2.46
C VAL A 83 2.70 -9.06 1.73
N GLU A 84 2.32 -8.75 0.49
CA GLU A 84 2.89 -7.62 -0.25
C GLU A 84 2.60 -6.29 0.45
N TYR A 85 1.35 -6.10 0.88
CA TYR A 85 0.97 -4.92 1.64
C TYR A 85 1.83 -4.77 2.90
N CYS A 86 1.93 -5.81 3.73
CA CYS A 86 2.71 -5.78 4.97
C CYS A 86 4.20 -5.50 4.70
N ARG A 87 4.77 -6.08 3.63
CA ARG A 87 6.18 -5.86 3.29
C ARG A 87 6.43 -4.47 2.73
N ARG A 88 5.52 -3.91 1.93
CA ARG A 88 5.64 -2.54 1.42
C ARG A 88 5.43 -1.52 2.54
N LEU A 89 4.46 -1.78 3.42
CA LEU A 89 4.26 -1.06 4.67
C LEU A 89 5.51 -1.12 5.55
N GLU A 90 6.19 -2.25 5.65
CA GLU A 90 7.50 -2.34 6.32
C GLU A 90 8.55 -1.47 5.64
N ALA A 91 8.74 -1.62 4.33
CA ALA A 91 9.81 -0.93 3.60
C ALA A 91 9.65 0.60 3.61
N VAL A 92 8.45 1.10 3.25
CA VAL A 92 8.16 2.54 3.16
C VAL A 92 7.79 3.12 4.52
N GLY A 93 7.03 2.35 5.31
CA GLY A 93 6.61 2.76 6.65
C GLY A 93 7.78 2.88 7.60
N SER A 94 8.81 2.02 7.52
CA SER A 94 9.99 2.15 8.36
C SER A 94 10.69 3.49 8.19
N GLU A 95 10.92 3.88 6.93
CA GLU A 95 11.59 5.14 6.60
C GLU A 95 10.73 6.35 6.99
N THR A 96 9.45 6.33 6.67
CA THR A 96 8.57 7.48 6.93
C THR A 96 8.19 7.62 8.40
N LEU A 97 8.05 6.51 9.13
CA LEU A 97 7.84 6.53 10.58
C LEU A 97 9.07 7.07 11.32
N ALA A 98 10.28 6.69 10.91
CA ALA A 98 11.51 7.27 11.46
C ALA A 98 11.50 8.80 11.35
N ARG A 99 11.13 9.31 10.17
CA ARG A 99 11.01 10.76 9.94
C ARG A 99 9.93 11.41 10.79
N VAL A 100 8.81 10.72 11.08
CA VAL A 100 7.78 11.20 12.02
C VAL A 100 8.34 11.32 13.43
N ILE A 101 9.04 10.29 13.92
CA ILE A 101 9.68 10.30 15.24
C ILE A 101 10.68 11.48 15.35
N ASP A 102 11.53 11.66 14.34
CA ASP A 102 12.51 12.76 14.28
C ASP A 102 11.84 14.14 14.16
N ALA A 103 10.75 14.26 13.41
CA ALA A 103 10.02 15.52 13.26
C ALA A 103 9.35 15.94 14.57
N GLU A 104 8.74 15.00 15.29
CA GLU A 104 8.17 15.24 16.62
C GLU A 104 9.26 15.65 17.61
N ALA A 105 10.42 14.97 17.60
CA ALA A 105 11.57 15.34 18.42
C ALA A 105 12.08 16.76 18.13
N ARG A 106 12.32 17.11 16.85
CA ARG A 106 12.78 18.45 16.44
C ARG A 106 11.77 19.56 16.75
N ALA A 107 10.49 19.24 16.76
CA ALA A 107 9.43 20.16 17.13
C ALA A 107 9.22 20.29 18.65
N GLY A 108 10.17 19.79 19.46
CA GLY A 108 10.16 19.87 20.92
C GLY A 108 9.20 18.89 21.60
N ARG A 109 8.78 17.84 20.89
CA ARG A 109 7.81 16.83 21.33
C ARG A 109 8.37 15.42 21.16
N ALA A 110 9.62 15.20 21.58
CA ALA A 110 10.22 13.87 21.50
C ALA A 110 9.33 12.81 22.19
N ALA A 111 9.12 11.68 21.51
CA ALA A 111 8.30 10.60 22.02
C ALA A 111 9.00 9.94 23.22
N THR A 112 8.24 9.75 24.30
CA THR A 112 8.71 9.04 25.51
C THR A 112 8.53 7.54 25.38
N VAL A 113 7.54 7.13 24.59
CA VAL A 113 7.21 5.75 24.25
C VAL A 113 6.41 5.72 22.96
N LEU A 114 6.54 4.66 22.18
CA LEU A 114 5.77 4.37 20.99
C LEU A 114 4.95 3.10 21.20
N VAL A 115 3.62 3.21 21.06
CA VAL A 115 2.70 2.06 21.09
C VAL A 115 2.40 1.66 19.64
N TYR A 116 2.55 0.38 19.29
CA TYR A 116 2.37 -0.12 17.92
C TYR A 116 1.51 -1.38 17.85
N ASP A 117 0.92 -1.62 16.69
CA ASP A 117 0.25 -2.88 16.36
C ASP A 117 1.29 -3.95 15.96
N PRO A 118 1.35 -5.12 16.61
CA PRO A 118 2.35 -6.15 16.35
C PRO A 118 2.30 -6.79 14.96
N HIS A 119 1.21 -6.64 14.20
CA HIS A 119 1.19 -6.98 12.76
C HIS A 119 2.24 -6.17 11.96
N MET A 120 2.76 -5.09 12.54
CA MET A 120 3.89 -4.31 12.03
C MET A 120 5.16 -4.55 12.88
N ALA A 121 5.63 -5.81 12.95
CA ALA A 121 6.80 -6.23 13.73
C ALA A 121 8.13 -5.48 13.41
N TRP A 122 8.16 -4.69 12.35
CA TRP A 122 9.27 -3.79 12.01
C TRP A 122 9.30 -2.48 12.81
N VAL A 123 8.16 -2.02 13.34
CA VAL A 123 8.04 -0.75 14.05
C VAL A 123 9.00 -0.65 15.26
N PRO A 124 9.19 -1.70 16.08
CA PRO A 124 10.15 -1.66 17.18
C PRO A 124 11.58 -1.40 16.75
N ARG A 125 12.00 -1.93 15.59
CA ARG A 125 13.35 -1.74 15.07
C ARG A 125 13.59 -0.27 14.71
N VAL A 126 12.59 0.39 14.15
CA VAL A 126 12.62 1.83 13.81
C VAL A 126 12.68 2.71 15.05
N ALA A 127 11.82 2.44 16.04
CA ALA A 127 11.79 3.20 17.28
C ALA A 127 13.10 3.07 18.08
N ARG A 128 13.62 1.84 18.21
CA ARG A 128 14.89 1.57 18.93
C ARG A 128 16.09 2.26 18.29
N ALA A 129 16.14 2.35 16.95
CA ALA A 129 17.20 3.06 16.25
C ALA A 129 17.29 4.56 16.63
N THR A 130 16.19 5.13 17.16
CA THR A 130 16.10 6.51 17.63
C THR A 130 16.09 6.63 19.16
N GLY A 131 16.25 5.52 19.87
CA GLY A 131 16.26 5.45 21.34
C GLY A 131 14.88 5.58 21.99
N VAL A 132 13.79 5.39 21.24
CA VAL A 132 12.42 5.46 21.76
C VAL A 132 11.96 4.07 22.23
N PRO A 133 11.57 3.90 23.51
CA PRO A 133 10.97 2.67 24.03
C PRO A 133 9.67 2.28 23.33
N THR A 134 9.34 0.99 23.30
CA THR A 134 8.19 0.48 22.54
C THR A 134 7.23 -0.36 23.37
N ALA A 135 5.94 -0.26 23.04
CA ALA A 135 4.90 -1.09 23.61
C ALA A 135 4.05 -1.74 22.52
N ALA A 136 3.96 -3.07 22.52
CA ALA A 136 3.10 -3.83 21.62
C ALA A 136 1.63 -3.76 22.08
N PHE A 137 0.69 -3.60 21.16
CA PHE A 137 -0.75 -3.61 21.43
C PHE A 137 -1.47 -4.61 20.52
N LEU A 138 -1.74 -5.79 21.05
CA LEU A 138 -2.49 -6.86 20.39
C LEU A 138 -3.99 -6.55 20.43
N SER A 139 -4.62 -6.51 19.25
CA SER A 139 -6.02 -6.15 19.07
C SER A 139 -6.97 -7.34 19.02
N GLN A 140 -6.50 -8.54 19.36
CA GLN A 140 -7.22 -9.82 19.34
C GLN A 140 -7.50 -10.33 20.78
N PRO A 141 -8.35 -11.36 20.95
CA PRO A 141 -8.52 -12.03 22.25
C PRO A 141 -7.28 -12.83 22.67
N CYS A 142 -7.07 -12.99 23.97
CA CYS A 142 -5.92 -13.72 24.52
C CYS A 142 -5.84 -15.16 23.98
N ALA A 143 -6.98 -15.83 23.81
CA ALA A 143 -7.04 -17.18 23.26
C ALA A 143 -6.45 -17.30 21.85
N VAL A 144 -6.74 -16.34 20.97
CA VAL A 144 -6.26 -16.37 19.58
C VAL A 144 -4.78 -15.99 19.51
N ASP A 145 -4.38 -14.97 20.28
CA ASP A 145 -2.96 -14.61 20.41
C ASP A 145 -2.13 -15.78 20.95
N ALA A 146 -2.62 -16.50 21.95
CA ALA A 146 -1.94 -17.69 22.48
C ALA A 146 -1.76 -18.77 21.41
N ILE A 147 -2.78 -19.05 20.59
CA ILE A 147 -2.68 -20.02 19.49
C ILE A 147 -1.59 -19.60 18.49
N TYR A 148 -1.62 -18.36 18.00
CA TYR A 148 -0.63 -17.88 17.03
C TYR A 148 0.78 -17.84 17.62
N GLY A 149 0.94 -17.44 18.89
CA GLY A 149 2.24 -17.39 19.57
C GLY A 149 2.86 -18.77 19.81
N GLU A 150 2.04 -19.78 20.12
CA GLU A 150 2.50 -21.17 20.26
C GLU A 150 2.91 -21.79 18.92
N VAL A 151 2.20 -21.45 17.83
CA VAL A 151 2.59 -21.84 16.46
C VAL A 151 3.89 -21.15 16.06
N TRP A 152 4.01 -19.83 16.27
CA TRP A 152 5.23 -19.07 16.00
C TRP A 152 6.45 -19.66 16.73
N ALA A 153 6.29 -20.04 17.99
CA ALA A 153 7.36 -20.63 18.79
C ALA A 153 7.69 -22.08 18.42
N GLY A 154 7.02 -22.67 17.42
CA GLY A 154 7.20 -24.06 17.01
C GLY A 154 6.77 -25.08 18.06
N ARG A 155 5.96 -24.68 19.05
CA ARG A 155 5.47 -25.56 20.12
C ARG A 155 4.19 -26.29 19.74
N VAL A 156 3.59 -25.93 18.60
CA VAL A 156 2.44 -26.61 18.00
C VAL A 156 2.70 -26.78 16.50
N PRO A 157 2.50 -27.99 15.94
CA PRO A 157 2.69 -28.22 14.51
C PRO A 157 1.52 -27.68 13.68
N LEU A 158 1.80 -27.44 12.39
CA LEU A 158 0.81 -27.13 11.37
C LEU A 158 0.65 -28.31 10.40
N PRO A 159 -0.56 -28.57 9.86
CA PRO A 159 -1.84 -28.00 10.26
C PRO A 159 -2.26 -28.43 11.68
N MET A 160 -3.04 -27.59 12.36
CA MET A 160 -3.64 -27.94 13.65
C MET A 160 -4.95 -28.70 13.44
N GLU A 161 -5.04 -29.93 13.95
CA GLU A 161 -6.27 -30.72 13.90
C GLU A 161 -7.29 -30.27 14.96
N ASP A 162 -6.84 -29.94 16.17
CA ASP A 162 -7.66 -29.47 17.28
C ASP A 162 -6.85 -28.63 18.30
N GLY A 163 -7.52 -28.07 19.29
CA GLY A 163 -6.91 -27.31 20.41
C GLY A 163 -6.59 -28.17 21.65
N GLY A 164 -6.71 -29.49 21.57
CA GLY A 164 -6.65 -30.39 22.71
C GLY A 164 -5.29 -30.43 23.41
N ASP A 165 -4.19 -30.27 22.66
CA ASP A 165 -2.85 -30.15 23.24
C ASP A 165 -2.70 -28.88 24.08
N LEU A 166 -3.06 -27.73 23.50
CA LEU A 166 -3.02 -26.44 24.17
C LEU A 166 -3.89 -26.44 25.44
N ARG A 167 -5.07 -27.05 25.38
CA ARG A 167 -5.93 -27.23 26.55
C ARG A 167 -5.30 -28.10 27.64
N ARG A 168 -4.70 -29.24 27.29
CA ARG A 168 -4.01 -30.11 28.27
C ARG A 168 -2.82 -29.43 28.94
N ARG A 169 -2.15 -28.53 28.21
CA ARG A 169 -1.02 -27.73 28.71
C ARG A 169 -1.45 -26.51 29.53
N GLY A 170 -2.74 -26.25 29.65
CA GLY A 170 -3.27 -25.09 30.36
C GLY A 170 -3.08 -23.77 29.61
N VAL A 171 -2.91 -23.82 28.29
CA VAL A 171 -2.80 -22.63 27.43
C VAL A 171 -4.19 -22.09 27.06
N LEU A 172 -5.16 -22.99 26.85
CA LEU A 172 -6.55 -22.66 26.51
C LEU A 172 -7.53 -23.29 27.50
N SER A 173 -8.57 -22.56 27.87
CA SER A 173 -9.65 -23.01 28.74
C SER A 173 -10.74 -23.78 27.99
N VAL A 174 -10.90 -23.48 26.69
CA VAL A 174 -11.93 -24.06 25.82
C VAL A 174 -11.35 -25.16 24.93
N ASP A 175 -12.14 -26.22 24.74
CA ASP A 175 -11.81 -27.27 23.79
C ASP A 175 -12.24 -26.85 22.38
N LEU A 176 -11.27 -26.72 21.47
CA LEU A 176 -11.48 -26.24 20.11
C LEU A 176 -11.40 -27.42 19.13
N ALA A 177 -12.48 -27.70 18.41
CA ALA A 177 -12.42 -28.58 17.25
C ALA A 177 -11.76 -27.85 16.06
N THR A 178 -11.46 -28.57 14.98
CA THR A 178 -10.87 -27.98 13.76
C THR A 178 -11.66 -26.77 13.23
N ALA A 179 -12.99 -26.84 13.27
CA ALA A 179 -13.88 -25.76 12.81
C ALA A 179 -14.01 -24.57 13.80
N ASP A 180 -13.43 -24.68 15.00
CA ASP A 180 -13.36 -23.64 16.02
C ASP A 180 -11.99 -22.94 16.04
N LEU A 181 -10.98 -23.52 15.39
CA LEU A 181 -9.66 -22.91 15.24
C LEU A 181 -9.69 -21.79 14.19
N PRO A 182 -8.75 -20.82 14.26
CA PRO A 182 -8.54 -19.89 13.16
C PRO A 182 -8.20 -20.68 11.87
N PRO A 183 -8.85 -20.40 10.74
CA PRO A 183 -8.64 -21.19 9.51
C PRO A 183 -7.20 -21.14 9.02
N PHE A 184 -6.45 -20.10 9.41
CA PHE A 184 -5.04 -19.93 9.04
C PHE A 184 -4.13 -20.99 9.66
N VAL A 185 -4.47 -21.53 10.83
CA VAL A 185 -3.70 -22.63 11.48
C VAL A 185 -4.32 -23.99 11.23
N ALA A 186 -5.64 -24.07 11.01
CA ALA A 186 -6.35 -25.31 10.74
C ALA A 186 -6.13 -25.82 9.29
N ALA A 187 -6.11 -24.90 8.32
CA ALA A 187 -5.90 -25.18 6.90
C ALA A 187 -4.86 -24.19 6.32
N PRO A 188 -3.62 -24.20 6.83
CA PRO A 188 -2.57 -23.25 6.49
C PRO A 188 -2.24 -23.21 4.99
N GLU A 189 -2.42 -24.33 4.28
CA GLU A 189 -2.23 -24.43 2.84
C GLU A 189 -3.26 -23.63 2.02
N LEU A 190 -4.46 -23.39 2.56
CA LEU A 190 -5.47 -22.56 1.92
C LEU A 190 -5.25 -21.07 2.19
N TYR A 191 -4.55 -20.74 3.27
CA TYR A 191 -4.34 -19.36 3.73
C TYR A 191 -2.88 -19.04 4.10
N PRO A 192 -1.87 -19.44 3.30
CA PRO A 192 -0.46 -19.37 3.72
C PRO A 192 0.00 -17.94 4.01
N LYS A 193 -0.52 -16.98 3.25
CA LYS A 193 -0.23 -15.55 3.40
C LYS A 193 -0.82 -14.96 4.68
N TYR A 194 -2.05 -15.33 5.02
CA TYR A 194 -2.71 -14.85 6.24
C TYR A 194 -2.13 -15.53 7.49
N LEU A 195 -1.74 -16.80 7.38
CA LEU A 195 -0.98 -17.48 8.43
C LEU A 195 0.31 -16.71 8.74
N ASP A 196 1.14 -16.43 7.72
CA ASP A 196 2.42 -15.73 7.90
C ASP A 196 2.23 -14.40 8.63
N VAL A 197 1.29 -13.57 8.14
CA VAL A 197 0.98 -12.27 8.75
C VAL A 197 0.50 -12.41 10.20
N SER A 198 -0.34 -13.40 10.52
CA SER A 198 -0.88 -13.59 11.87
C SER A 198 0.14 -14.12 12.88
N ILE A 199 1.05 -15.03 12.50
CA ILE A 199 2.04 -15.56 13.45
C ILE A 199 3.25 -14.63 13.62
N ARG A 200 3.59 -13.84 12.60
CA ARG A 200 4.71 -12.88 12.65
C ARG A 200 4.46 -11.71 13.59
N GLN A 201 3.26 -11.55 14.13
CA GLN A 201 3.01 -10.60 15.21
C GLN A 201 3.83 -10.91 16.49
N PHE A 202 4.38 -12.12 16.59
CA PHE A 202 5.28 -12.56 17.67
C PHE A 202 6.78 -12.42 17.31
N GLU A 203 7.09 -11.98 16.09
CA GLU A 203 8.47 -11.69 15.66
C GLU A 203 9.04 -10.56 16.52
N ASP A 204 10.14 -10.85 17.21
CA ASP A 204 10.82 -9.94 18.16
C ASP A 204 9.88 -9.32 19.21
N LEU A 205 8.74 -9.95 19.53
CA LEU A 205 7.76 -9.36 20.46
C LEU A 205 8.35 -9.13 21.87
N LEU A 206 9.26 -10.01 22.31
CA LEU A 206 9.95 -9.89 23.59
C LEU A 206 10.97 -8.75 23.64
N ASP A 207 11.33 -8.18 22.49
CA ASP A 207 12.16 -6.98 22.41
C ASP A 207 11.38 -5.70 22.76
N ALA A 208 10.05 -5.74 22.76
CA ALA A 208 9.24 -4.63 23.24
C ALA A 208 9.41 -4.44 24.76
N ASP A 209 9.42 -3.18 25.20
CA ASP A 209 9.55 -2.86 26.62
C ASP A 209 8.30 -3.27 27.42
N ASP A 210 7.14 -3.21 26.78
CA ASP A 210 5.83 -3.60 27.33
C ASP A 210 4.96 -4.27 26.25
N VAL A 211 4.09 -5.21 26.64
CA VAL A 211 3.16 -5.91 25.73
C VAL A 211 1.75 -5.83 26.30
N PHE A 212 0.78 -5.47 25.48
CA PHE A 212 -0.62 -5.30 25.87
C PHE A 212 -1.56 -6.10 24.98
N VAL A 213 -2.66 -6.57 25.57
CA VAL A 213 -3.77 -7.22 24.84
C VAL A 213 -5.07 -6.47 25.11
N ASN A 214 -5.85 -6.20 24.07
CA ASN A 214 -7.21 -5.68 24.17
C ASN A 214 -8.19 -6.76 24.64
N SER A 215 -7.95 -7.31 25.82
CA SER A 215 -8.86 -8.17 26.58
C SER A 215 -8.84 -7.75 28.04
N PHE A 216 -9.52 -8.47 28.93
CA PHE A 216 -9.44 -8.27 30.38
C PHE A 216 -9.35 -9.61 31.09
N ASN A 217 -8.50 -9.69 32.11
CA ASN A 217 -8.17 -10.93 32.82
C ASN A 217 -9.38 -11.78 33.23
N ASP A 218 -10.46 -11.17 33.69
CA ASP A 218 -11.64 -11.91 34.13
C ASP A 218 -12.37 -12.67 33.00
N LEU A 219 -12.21 -12.26 31.74
CA LEU A 219 -12.85 -12.86 30.56
C LEU A 219 -12.14 -14.14 30.09
N GLU A 220 -10.81 -14.12 30.15
CA GLU A 220 -9.90 -15.15 29.61
C GLU A 220 -8.71 -15.36 30.60
N PRO A 221 -8.95 -15.77 31.86
CA PRO A 221 -7.92 -15.74 32.91
C PRO A 221 -6.77 -16.70 32.64
N MET A 222 -7.06 -17.88 32.08
CA MET A 222 -6.03 -18.90 31.79
C MET A 222 -5.13 -18.45 30.64
N GLU A 223 -5.75 -17.93 29.58
CA GLU A 223 -5.06 -17.42 28.40
C GLU A 223 -4.26 -16.16 28.74
N ALA A 224 -4.81 -15.27 29.58
CA ALA A 224 -4.12 -14.07 30.07
C ALA A 224 -2.88 -14.42 30.90
N GLU A 225 -2.98 -15.39 31.81
CA GLU A 225 -1.84 -15.87 32.61
C GLU A 225 -0.74 -16.51 31.72
N HIS A 226 -1.14 -17.28 30.71
CA HIS A 226 -0.20 -17.83 29.73
C HIS A 226 0.51 -16.74 28.92
N MET A 227 -0.25 -15.74 28.44
CA MET A 227 0.27 -14.60 27.70
C MET A 227 1.21 -13.73 28.56
N GLU A 228 0.90 -13.53 29.85
CA GLU A 228 1.75 -12.81 30.79
C GLU A 228 3.06 -13.56 31.04
N SER A 229 2.99 -14.86 31.35
CA SER A 229 4.18 -15.66 31.68
C SER A 229 5.09 -15.93 30.49
N THR A 230 4.54 -16.08 29.29
CA THR A 230 5.29 -16.43 28.08
C THR A 230 5.78 -15.19 27.34
N TRP A 231 4.94 -14.15 27.24
CA TRP A 231 5.18 -12.99 26.38
C TRP A 231 5.16 -11.65 27.13
N ARG A 232 5.11 -11.66 28.48
CA ARG A 232 5.07 -10.46 29.34
C ARG A 232 3.86 -9.55 29.05
N ALA A 233 2.80 -10.13 28.50
CA ALA A 233 1.62 -9.39 28.06
C ALA A 233 0.67 -9.07 29.21
N LYS A 234 0.14 -7.84 29.24
CA LYS A 234 -0.86 -7.38 30.21
C LYS A 234 -2.18 -7.03 29.53
N THR A 235 -3.30 -7.42 30.12
CA THR A 235 -4.62 -7.07 29.60
C THR A 235 -4.98 -5.61 29.92
N VAL A 236 -5.43 -4.84 28.92
CA VAL A 236 -5.77 -3.39 29.06
C VAL A 236 -7.18 -3.02 28.57
N GLY A 237 -7.94 -4.00 28.11
CA GLY A 237 -9.30 -3.84 27.58
C GLY A 237 -10.39 -3.87 28.66
N PRO A 238 -11.67 -3.79 28.25
CA PRO A 238 -12.10 -3.48 26.89
C PRO A 238 -11.75 -2.02 26.53
N THR A 239 -11.15 -1.80 25.36
CA THR A 239 -10.84 -0.46 24.85
C THR A 239 -12.06 0.12 24.11
N LEU A 240 -13.08 0.48 24.86
CA LEU A 240 -14.31 1.12 24.38
C LEU A 240 -14.44 2.55 24.94
N PRO A 241 -15.29 3.41 24.33
CA PRO A 241 -15.56 4.73 24.90
C PRO A 241 -16.09 4.60 26.32
N SER A 242 -15.55 5.42 27.22
CA SER A 242 -15.85 5.45 28.65
C SER A 242 -17.34 5.59 28.97
N PHE A 243 -18.11 6.27 28.11
CA PHE A 243 -19.57 6.38 28.26
C PHE A 243 -20.29 5.01 28.26
N PHE A 244 -19.75 4.00 27.56
CA PHE A 244 -20.34 2.66 27.51
C PHE A 244 -19.84 1.75 28.64
N LEU A 245 -18.77 2.16 29.32
CA LEU A 245 -18.16 1.43 30.42
C LEU A 245 -18.55 1.99 31.80
N ASP A 246 -19.49 2.93 31.84
CA ASP A 246 -19.88 3.71 33.03
C ASP A 246 -18.66 4.30 33.74
N ASP A 247 -17.70 4.74 32.94
CA ASP A 247 -16.47 5.36 33.41
C ASP A 247 -16.60 6.89 33.35
N GLY A 248 -16.74 7.51 34.51
CA GLY A 248 -17.01 8.95 34.66
C GLY A 248 -15.84 9.87 34.28
N ARG A 249 -14.68 9.32 33.88
CA ARG A 249 -13.47 10.09 33.57
C ARG A 249 -13.54 10.91 32.29
N LEU A 250 -14.18 10.37 31.25
CA LEU A 250 -14.33 11.02 29.95
C LEU A 250 -15.81 10.97 29.52
N PRO A 251 -16.72 11.68 30.20
CA PRO A 251 -18.17 11.52 30.03
C PRO A 251 -18.68 11.97 28.65
N ALA A 252 -17.94 12.83 27.96
CA ALA A 252 -18.23 13.26 26.59
C ALA A 252 -17.76 12.26 25.51
N ASN A 253 -16.96 11.25 25.87
CA ASN A 253 -16.44 10.25 24.93
C ASN A 253 -17.51 9.19 24.61
N LYS A 254 -18.33 9.49 23.61
CA LYS A 254 -19.34 8.58 23.03
C LYS A 254 -18.91 7.97 21.69
N ASN A 255 -17.89 8.54 21.04
CA ASN A 255 -17.48 8.12 19.70
C ASN A 255 -16.44 7.01 19.78
N HIS A 256 -16.67 5.93 19.04
CA HIS A 256 -15.81 4.74 19.05
C HIS A 256 -14.46 4.98 18.35
N GLY A 257 -14.38 5.85 17.34
CA GLY A 257 -13.12 6.18 16.68
C GLY A 257 -13.32 6.85 15.33
N ILE A 258 -12.60 6.37 14.31
CA ILE A 258 -12.70 6.87 12.94
C ILE A 258 -13.68 5.98 12.16
N ASP A 259 -14.69 6.60 11.55
CA ASP A 259 -15.68 5.93 10.71
C ASP A 259 -15.28 6.05 9.23
N ILE A 260 -14.83 4.94 8.63
CA ILE A 260 -14.47 4.88 7.20
C ILE A 260 -15.74 4.85 6.32
N PHE A 261 -16.91 4.57 6.91
CA PHE A 261 -18.21 4.55 6.25
C PHE A 261 -19.14 5.55 6.96
N THR A 262 -19.78 6.44 6.20
CA THR A 262 -20.71 7.45 6.73
C THR A 262 -22.11 7.29 6.13
N GLY A 263 -23.16 7.54 6.93
CA GLY A 263 -24.54 7.63 6.43
C GLY A 263 -25.53 8.21 7.46
N ASP A 264 -26.46 9.04 7.00
CA ASP A 264 -27.53 9.63 7.81
C ASP A 264 -28.68 8.62 7.97
N ALA A 265 -28.65 7.78 9.01
CA ALA A 265 -29.69 6.78 9.23
C ALA A 265 -30.60 7.14 10.43
N PRO A 266 -31.93 7.24 10.26
CA PRO A 266 -32.91 7.50 11.34
C PRO A 266 -33.16 6.27 12.23
N CYS A 267 -32.14 5.43 12.46
CA CYS A 267 -32.26 4.16 13.16
C CYS A 267 -32.62 4.33 14.64
N MET A 268 -32.13 5.38 15.31
CA MET A 268 -32.43 5.62 16.73
C MET A 268 -33.91 5.95 16.96
N GLU A 269 -34.51 6.81 16.12
CA GLU A 269 -35.95 7.12 16.19
C GLU A 269 -36.83 5.90 15.91
N TRP A 270 -36.36 4.99 15.05
CA TRP A 270 -37.04 3.72 14.79
C TRP A 270 -36.96 2.79 16.00
N LEU A 271 -35.80 2.71 16.65
CA LEU A 271 -35.58 1.90 17.85
C LEU A 271 -36.40 2.39 19.05
N ASP A 272 -36.59 3.71 19.20
CA ASP A 272 -37.39 4.30 20.29
C ASP A 272 -38.85 3.81 20.32
N LYS A 273 -39.37 3.40 19.17
CA LYS A 273 -40.74 2.89 18.99
C LYS A 273 -40.87 1.40 19.26
N GLN A 274 -39.76 0.70 19.45
CA GLN A 274 -39.74 -0.75 19.66
C GLN A 274 -39.84 -1.11 21.15
N ALA A 275 -40.34 -2.32 21.42
CA ALA A 275 -40.39 -2.84 22.78
C ALA A 275 -38.97 -3.13 23.33
N PRO A 276 -38.75 -3.03 24.65
CA PRO A 276 -37.46 -3.39 25.23
C PRO A 276 -37.05 -4.83 24.91
N CYS A 277 -35.76 -5.02 24.61
CA CYS A 277 -35.15 -6.30 24.26
C CYS A 277 -35.88 -7.12 23.18
N SER A 278 -36.51 -6.46 22.20
CA SER A 278 -37.25 -7.13 21.12
C SER A 278 -36.55 -7.10 19.76
N VAL A 279 -35.57 -6.22 19.56
CA VAL A 279 -34.93 -5.98 18.26
C VAL A 279 -33.70 -6.86 18.07
N VAL A 280 -33.54 -7.43 16.88
CA VAL A 280 -32.29 -8.03 16.39
C VAL A 280 -31.49 -6.97 15.64
N LEU A 281 -30.27 -6.67 16.10
CA LEU A 281 -29.29 -6.00 15.25
C LEU A 281 -28.59 -7.07 14.40
N ALA A 282 -28.49 -6.86 13.09
CA ALA A 282 -27.73 -7.72 12.19
C ALA A 282 -26.63 -6.92 11.48
N SER A 283 -25.36 -7.29 11.73
CA SER A 283 -24.18 -6.68 11.11
C SER A 283 -23.04 -7.71 11.02
N TYR A 284 -22.47 -7.85 9.82
CA TYR A 284 -21.40 -8.83 9.52
C TYR A 284 -20.05 -8.17 9.21
N GLY A 285 -19.82 -6.96 9.72
CA GLY A 285 -18.53 -6.27 9.69
C GLY A 285 -18.26 -5.49 8.41
N THR A 286 -17.01 -5.06 8.23
CA THR A 286 -16.58 -4.14 7.16
C THR A 286 -15.70 -4.80 6.09
N VAL A 287 -15.15 -6.00 6.37
CA VAL A 287 -14.15 -6.67 5.50
C VAL A 287 -14.80 -7.72 4.61
N TYR A 288 -15.66 -8.58 5.15
CA TYR A 288 -16.29 -9.66 4.40
C TYR A 288 -17.51 -9.16 3.62
N SER A 289 -17.63 -9.64 2.37
CA SER A 289 -18.74 -9.37 1.46
C SER A 289 -19.50 -10.66 1.20
N LEU A 290 -20.76 -10.71 1.63
CA LEU A 290 -21.66 -11.84 1.34
C LEU A 290 -22.13 -11.78 -0.11
N ASP A 291 -22.34 -12.93 -0.74
CA ASP A 291 -22.97 -12.98 -2.06
C ASP A 291 -24.47 -12.70 -2.01
N GLY A 292 -25.11 -12.60 -3.18
CA GLY A 292 -26.55 -12.32 -3.26
C GLY A 292 -27.41 -13.41 -2.62
N ALA A 293 -27.03 -14.69 -2.76
CA ALA A 293 -27.79 -15.80 -2.20
C ALA A 293 -27.68 -15.84 -0.68
N GLU A 294 -26.50 -15.59 -0.12
CA GLU A 294 -26.28 -15.50 1.32
C GLU A 294 -27.05 -14.33 1.96
N LEU A 295 -27.08 -13.17 1.30
CA LEU A 295 -27.89 -12.04 1.74
C LEU A 295 -29.38 -12.33 1.69
N GLU A 296 -29.83 -13.07 0.67
CA GLU A 296 -31.22 -13.51 0.56
C GLU A 296 -31.60 -14.48 1.70
N GLU A 297 -30.76 -15.46 2.00
CA GLU A 297 -31.00 -16.38 3.14
C GLU A 297 -31.00 -15.63 4.48
N LEU A 298 -30.05 -14.73 4.71
CA LEU A 298 -30.00 -13.91 5.92
C LEU A 298 -31.24 -13.03 6.07
N GLY A 299 -31.61 -12.29 5.03
CA GLY A 299 -32.78 -11.39 5.06
C GLY A 299 -34.10 -12.14 5.23
N ASN A 300 -34.24 -13.29 4.57
CA ASN A 300 -35.41 -14.14 4.74
C ASN A 300 -35.49 -14.73 6.15
N GLY A 301 -34.37 -15.17 6.72
CA GLY A 301 -34.30 -15.67 8.09
C GLY A 301 -34.67 -14.61 9.13
N LEU A 302 -34.18 -13.38 8.94
CA LEU A 302 -34.57 -12.22 9.75
C LEU A 302 -36.08 -11.99 9.69
N CYS A 303 -36.69 -11.99 8.49
CA CYS A 303 -38.13 -11.82 8.33
C CYS A 303 -38.96 -12.95 8.95
N ASN A 304 -38.48 -14.19 8.82
CA ASN A 304 -39.15 -15.39 9.31
C ASN A 304 -39.07 -15.51 10.84
N SER A 305 -38.03 -14.94 11.46
CA SER A 305 -37.90 -14.88 12.92
C SER A 305 -39.11 -14.23 13.61
N GLY A 306 -39.81 -13.34 12.91
CA GLY A 306 -40.93 -12.56 13.43
C GLY A 306 -40.52 -11.48 14.42
N LYS A 307 -39.21 -11.26 14.61
CA LYS A 307 -38.66 -10.19 15.46
C LYS A 307 -38.49 -8.90 14.64
N PRO A 308 -38.71 -7.72 15.25
CA PRO A 308 -38.20 -6.49 14.67
C PRO A 308 -36.70 -6.57 14.48
N PHE A 309 -36.18 -6.06 13.36
CA PHE A 309 -34.73 -6.08 13.12
C PHE A 309 -34.21 -4.77 12.50
N LEU A 310 -32.99 -4.42 12.88
CA LEU A 310 -32.18 -3.41 12.18
C LEU A 310 -31.06 -4.15 11.46
N TRP A 311 -31.07 -4.10 10.13
CA TRP A 311 -30.09 -4.81 9.29
C TRP A 311 -29.20 -3.82 8.57
N VAL A 312 -27.90 -3.90 8.85
CA VAL A 312 -26.88 -3.07 8.21
C VAL A 312 -26.40 -3.78 6.94
N VAL A 313 -26.69 -3.19 5.77
CA VAL A 313 -26.27 -3.67 4.45
C VAL A 313 -25.58 -2.52 3.72
N ARG A 314 -24.26 -2.62 3.53
CA ARG A 314 -23.44 -1.54 2.97
C ARG A 314 -23.98 -1.06 1.62
N SER A 315 -23.80 0.23 1.30
CA SER A 315 -24.26 0.82 0.04
C SER A 315 -23.74 0.08 -1.20
N SER A 316 -22.49 -0.41 -1.14
CA SER A 316 -21.86 -1.22 -2.20
C SER A 316 -22.51 -2.60 -2.38
N GLU A 317 -23.29 -3.08 -1.42
CA GLU A 317 -23.95 -4.39 -1.46
C GLU A 317 -25.45 -4.29 -1.65
N GLY A 318 -26.03 -3.09 -1.53
CA GLY A 318 -27.47 -2.90 -1.67
C GLY A 318 -28.01 -3.45 -3.00
N HIS A 319 -27.26 -3.33 -4.09
CA HIS A 319 -27.67 -3.84 -5.40
C HIS A 319 -27.83 -5.37 -5.46
N LYS A 320 -27.29 -6.12 -4.48
CA LYS A 320 -27.39 -7.58 -4.41
C LYS A 320 -28.75 -8.06 -3.85
N LEU A 321 -29.48 -7.19 -3.15
CA LEU A 321 -30.79 -7.52 -2.56
C LEU A 321 -31.91 -7.43 -3.59
N SER A 322 -32.76 -8.45 -3.68
CA SER A 322 -33.96 -8.40 -4.52
C SER A 322 -34.97 -7.36 -4.01
N GLU A 323 -35.76 -6.80 -4.94
CA GLU A 323 -36.87 -5.90 -4.58
C GLU A 323 -37.96 -6.63 -3.77
N GLU A 324 -38.14 -7.92 -4.02
CA GLU A 324 -39.07 -8.77 -3.26
C GLU A 324 -38.65 -8.84 -1.78
N LEU A 325 -37.38 -9.16 -1.49
CA LEU A 325 -36.87 -9.18 -0.13
C LEU A 325 -36.92 -7.81 0.53
N ARG A 326 -36.58 -6.74 -0.21
CA ARG A 326 -36.70 -5.36 0.31
C ARG A 326 -38.14 -5.04 0.73
N GLY A 327 -39.12 -5.45 -0.08
CA GLY A 327 -40.54 -5.32 0.26
C GLY A 327 -40.90 -6.07 1.53
N LYS A 328 -40.51 -7.34 1.62
CA LYS A 328 -40.75 -8.21 2.79
C LYS A 328 -40.12 -7.66 4.07
N CYS A 329 -38.90 -7.16 4.00
CA CYS A 329 -38.17 -6.60 5.14
C CYS A 329 -38.80 -5.31 5.67
N LYS A 330 -39.36 -4.45 4.80
CA LYS A 330 -39.95 -3.15 5.20
C LYS A 330 -41.11 -3.27 6.18
N GLU A 331 -41.81 -4.40 6.21
CA GLU A 331 -42.94 -4.61 7.12
C GLU A 331 -42.50 -4.87 8.56
N LYS A 332 -41.30 -5.41 8.76
CA LYS A 332 -40.84 -5.92 10.06
C LYS A 332 -39.50 -5.34 10.52
N GLY A 333 -38.74 -4.70 9.65
CA GLY A 333 -37.40 -4.22 9.97
C GLY A 333 -37.00 -2.97 9.21
N LEU A 334 -35.83 -2.49 9.57
CA LEU A 334 -35.19 -1.33 8.97
C LEU A 334 -33.86 -1.77 8.35
N ILE A 335 -33.68 -1.55 7.05
CA ILE A 335 -32.42 -1.79 6.34
C ILE A 335 -31.70 -0.44 6.18
N VAL A 336 -30.46 -0.36 6.61
CA VAL A 336 -29.62 0.86 6.53
C VAL A 336 -28.25 0.53 5.98
N SER A 337 -27.59 1.49 5.36
CA SER A 337 -26.20 1.33 4.88
C SER A 337 -25.15 1.42 5.99
N TRP A 338 -25.51 2.06 7.11
CA TRP A 338 -24.66 2.28 8.26
C TRP A 338 -25.53 2.56 9.51
N CYS A 339 -25.01 2.27 10.71
CA CYS A 339 -25.63 2.69 11.97
C CYS A 339 -24.56 2.95 13.05
N PRO A 340 -24.85 3.78 14.08
CA PRO A 340 -23.98 3.95 15.24
C PRO A 340 -24.05 2.70 16.12
N GLN A 341 -23.36 1.62 15.71
CA GLN A 341 -23.51 0.25 16.24
C GLN A 341 -23.50 0.19 17.76
N LEU A 342 -22.56 0.85 18.42
CA LEU A 342 -22.43 0.83 19.88
C LEU A 342 -23.59 1.53 20.60
N GLU A 343 -24.16 2.59 20.01
CA GLU A 343 -25.38 3.24 20.51
C GLU A 343 -26.60 2.35 20.32
N VAL A 344 -26.71 1.69 19.16
CA VAL A 344 -27.76 0.70 18.89
C VAL A 344 -27.68 -0.45 19.88
N LEU A 345 -26.50 -1.01 20.13
CA LEU A 345 -26.30 -2.09 21.09
C LEU A 345 -26.68 -1.68 22.52
N LYS A 346 -26.35 -0.46 22.95
CA LYS A 346 -26.77 0.08 24.26
C LYS A 346 -28.27 0.41 24.34
N HIS A 347 -28.96 0.54 23.20
CA HIS A 347 -30.36 0.93 23.19
C HIS A 347 -31.27 -0.12 23.83
N LYS A 348 -32.22 0.30 24.67
CA LYS A 348 -33.13 -0.57 25.46
C LYS A 348 -33.89 -1.60 24.61
N ALA A 349 -34.14 -1.29 23.34
CA ALA A 349 -34.87 -2.17 22.42
C ALA A 349 -34.05 -3.34 21.90
N THR A 350 -32.72 -3.22 21.86
CA THR A 350 -31.84 -4.26 21.34
C THR A 350 -31.86 -5.47 22.26
N GLY A 351 -32.22 -6.62 21.70
CA GLY A 351 -32.37 -7.88 22.45
C GLY A 351 -31.43 -8.98 22.01
N CYS A 352 -30.86 -8.87 20.80
CA CYS A 352 -29.94 -9.84 20.23
C CYS A 352 -29.07 -9.18 19.16
N PHE A 353 -27.82 -9.63 19.05
CA PHE A 353 -26.91 -9.21 18.00
C PHE A 353 -26.52 -10.40 17.12
N LEU A 354 -26.96 -10.42 15.87
CA LEU A 354 -26.48 -11.33 14.85
C LEU A 354 -25.20 -10.74 14.26
N THR A 355 -24.08 -11.42 14.51
CA THR A 355 -22.73 -10.89 14.26
C THR A 355 -21.79 -11.93 13.65
N HIS A 356 -20.90 -11.46 12.79
CA HIS A 356 -19.73 -12.22 12.32
C HIS A 356 -18.69 -12.53 13.42
N CYS A 357 -18.87 -12.04 14.65
CA CYS A 357 -17.95 -12.26 15.77
C CYS A 357 -16.55 -11.64 15.62
N GLY A 358 -16.41 -10.52 14.88
CA GLY A 358 -15.21 -9.70 14.99
C GLY A 358 -15.00 -9.21 16.43
N TRP A 359 -13.74 -9.11 16.87
CA TRP A 359 -13.43 -8.91 18.29
C TRP A 359 -14.00 -7.62 18.89
N ASN A 360 -13.91 -6.49 18.16
CA ASN A 360 -14.48 -5.22 18.63
C ASN A 360 -15.99 -5.31 18.82
N SER A 361 -16.72 -5.81 17.80
CA SER A 361 -18.17 -6.01 17.87
C SER A 361 -18.57 -6.94 19.03
N THR A 362 -17.74 -7.94 19.33
CA THR A 362 -17.94 -8.84 20.46
C THR A 362 -17.76 -8.13 21.79
N MET A 363 -16.70 -7.32 21.93
CA MET A 363 -16.48 -6.48 23.11
C MET A 363 -17.60 -5.45 23.33
N GLU A 364 -18.11 -4.85 22.26
CA GLU A 364 -19.25 -3.94 22.30
C GLU A 364 -20.51 -4.64 22.84
N ALA A 365 -20.82 -5.85 22.36
CA ALA A 365 -21.94 -6.64 22.83
C ALA A 365 -21.79 -7.04 24.30
N ILE A 366 -20.58 -7.46 24.71
CA ILE A 366 -20.25 -7.77 26.11
C ILE A 366 -20.46 -6.53 26.99
N ALA A 367 -19.91 -5.37 26.60
CA ALA A 367 -19.99 -4.13 27.37
C ALA A 367 -21.40 -3.51 27.42
N THR A 368 -22.32 -3.97 26.58
CA THR A 368 -23.72 -3.54 26.54
C THR A 368 -24.71 -4.62 26.97
N ALA A 369 -24.22 -5.77 27.45
CA ALA A 369 -25.01 -6.91 27.89
C ALA A 369 -25.98 -7.47 26.82
N VAL A 370 -25.57 -7.48 25.55
CA VAL A 370 -26.39 -7.98 24.43
C VAL A 370 -26.00 -9.43 24.09
N PRO A 371 -26.91 -10.41 24.18
CA PRO A 371 -26.70 -11.78 23.70
C PRO A 371 -26.49 -11.84 22.19
N MET A 372 -25.81 -12.89 21.71
CA MET A 372 -25.37 -12.98 20.32
C MET A 372 -25.86 -14.22 19.58
N VAL A 373 -26.11 -14.05 18.28
CA VAL A 373 -26.10 -15.13 17.29
C VAL A 373 -24.80 -14.98 16.50
N ALA A 374 -23.90 -15.93 16.70
CA ALA A 374 -22.59 -15.95 16.07
C ALA A 374 -22.66 -16.58 14.67
N MET A 375 -22.27 -15.83 13.65
CA MET A 375 -22.21 -16.25 12.25
C MET A 375 -20.80 -16.00 11.66
N PRO A 376 -19.77 -16.68 12.19
CA PRO A 376 -18.37 -16.40 11.85
C PRO A 376 -18.07 -16.67 10.38
N GLN A 377 -17.16 -15.87 9.81
CA GLN A 377 -16.73 -15.97 8.41
C GLN A 377 -15.30 -16.52 8.29
N SER A 378 -14.31 -15.89 8.94
CA SER A 378 -12.90 -16.33 8.89
C SER A 378 -12.05 -15.58 9.96
N ALA A 379 -10.72 -15.69 9.90
CA ALA A 379 -9.75 -15.18 10.89
C ALA A 379 -10.00 -15.67 12.32
N ASP A 380 -10.07 -14.78 13.30
CA ASP A 380 -10.30 -15.03 14.73
C ASP A 380 -11.75 -15.42 15.07
N GLN A 381 -12.68 -15.17 14.14
CA GLN A 381 -14.12 -15.26 14.38
C GLN A 381 -14.63 -16.65 14.78
N PRO A 382 -14.16 -17.78 14.21
CA PRO A 382 -14.61 -19.11 14.61
C PRO A 382 -14.28 -19.41 16.08
N THR A 383 -13.09 -19.01 16.53
CA THR A 383 -12.67 -19.19 17.93
C THR A 383 -13.51 -18.31 18.84
N ILE A 384 -13.73 -17.05 18.48
CA ILE A 384 -14.61 -16.14 19.25
C ILE A 384 -16.03 -16.71 19.34
N ALA A 385 -16.60 -17.21 18.24
CA ALA A 385 -17.93 -17.83 18.23
C ALA A 385 -18.00 -19.03 19.19
N LYS A 386 -16.93 -19.83 19.29
CA LYS A 386 -16.85 -20.94 20.23
C LYS A 386 -16.83 -20.49 21.69
N TYR A 387 -16.09 -19.42 22.00
CA TYR A 387 -16.08 -18.83 23.35
C TYR A 387 -17.44 -18.22 23.72
N VAL A 388 -18.11 -17.55 22.77
CA VAL A 388 -19.49 -17.03 22.93
C VAL A 388 -20.46 -18.14 23.33
N GLU A 389 -20.37 -19.30 22.68
CA GLU A 389 -21.23 -20.45 22.92
C GLU A 389 -20.92 -21.16 24.24
N THR A 390 -19.64 -21.37 24.55
CA THR A 390 -19.22 -22.34 25.58
C THR A 390 -18.59 -21.74 26.83
N ALA A 391 -17.76 -20.71 26.69
CA ALA A 391 -17.02 -20.11 27.81
C ALA A 391 -17.83 -19.00 28.48
N TRP A 392 -18.34 -18.08 27.66
CA TRP A 392 -19.10 -16.94 28.12
C TRP A 392 -20.59 -17.25 28.19
N GLU A 393 -21.06 -18.21 27.39
CA GLU A 393 -22.44 -18.67 27.32
C GLU A 393 -23.41 -17.48 27.16
N ILE A 394 -23.12 -16.62 26.17
CA ILE A 394 -23.91 -15.41 25.86
C ILE A 394 -24.60 -15.50 24.50
N GLY A 395 -24.60 -16.68 23.87
CA GLY A 395 -25.13 -16.83 22.53
C GLY A 395 -25.08 -18.26 21.99
N VAL A 396 -25.37 -18.38 20.70
CA VAL A 396 -25.27 -19.63 19.93
C VAL A 396 -24.52 -19.38 18.63
N ARG A 397 -23.87 -20.42 18.10
CA ARG A 397 -23.27 -20.39 16.75
C ARG A 397 -24.27 -20.92 15.72
N ALA A 398 -24.52 -20.12 14.69
CA ALA A 398 -25.30 -20.52 13.53
C ALA A 398 -24.57 -21.64 12.77
N GLN A 399 -25.30 -22.70 12.43
CA GLN A 399 -24.73 -23.87 11.78
C GLN A 399 -24.69 -23.71 10.26
N LEU A 400 -23.66 -24.30 9.64
CA LEU A 400 -23.57 -24.38 8.18
C LEU A 400 -24.37 -25.60 7.70
N ASP A 401 -24.99 -25.47 6.52
CA ASP A 401 -25.58 -26.60 5.81
C ASP A 401 -24.52 -27.47 5.12
N GLU A 402 -24.96 -28.50 4.40
CA GLU A 402 -24.08 -29.41 3.65
C GLU A 402 -23.28 -28.70 2.54
N LYS A 403 -23.70 -27.49 2.14
CA LYS A 403 -23.04 -26.66 1.11
C LYS A 403 -22.10 -25.62 1.74
N GLY A 404 -22.01 -25.56 3.06
CA GLY A 404 -21.17 -24.59 3.76
C GLY A 404 -21.80 -23.22 3.93
N SER A 405 -23.13 -23.09 3.81
CA SER A 405 -23.84 -21.81 3.92
C SER A 405 -24.81 -21.81 5.11
N VAL A 406 -25.09 -20.63 5.67
CA VAL A 406 -26.11 -20.48 6.72
C VAL A 406 -27.46 -20.23 6.06
N THR A 407 -28.43 -21.13 6.28
CA THR A 407 -29.77 -21.01 5.68
C THR A 407 -30.66 -20.06 6.48
N LYS A 408 -31.73 -19.56 5.84
CA LYS A 408 -32.77 -18.76 6.47
C LYS A 408 -33.44 -19.48 7.63
N GLU A 409 -33.62 -20.79 7.54
CA GLU A 409 -34.16 -21.60 8.65
C GLU A 409 -33.21 -21.59 9.84
N GLU A 410 -31.90 -21.72 9.61
CA GLU A 410 -30.93 -21.68 10.69
C GLU A 410 -30.81 -20.28 11.32
N VAL A 411 -30.84 -19.21 10.52
CA VAL A 411 -30.91 -17.83 11.03
C VAL A 411 -32.16 -17.64 11.90
N GLU A 412 -33.33 -18.06 11.43
CA GLU A 412 -34.59 -18.00 12.17
C GLU A 412 -34.50 -18.76 13.50
N ILE A 413 -34.03 -20.01 13.46
CA ILE A 413 -33.91 -20.89 14.62
C ILE A 413 -32.93 -20.31 15.64
N SER A 414 -31.78 -19.81 15.19
CA SER A 414 -30.76 -19.24 16.07
C SER A 414 -31.23 -17.96 16.76
N ILE A 415 -31.91 -17.06 16.04
CA ILE A 415 -32.54 -15.87 16.64
C ILE A 415 -33.58 -16.28 17.70
N LYS A 416 -34.46 -17.24 17.37
CA LYS A 416 -35.47 -17.73 18.31
C LYS A 416 -34.85 -18.41 19.52
N LYS A 417 -33.77 -19.19 19.37
CA LYS A 417 -33.04 -19.81 20.49
C LYS A 417 -32.50 -18.76 21.47
N VAL A 418 -31.92 -17.68 20.96
CA VAL A 418 -31.32 -16.62 21.79
C VAL A 418 -32.37 -15.74 22.45
N MET A 419 -33.45 -15.40 21.75
CA MET A 419 -34.45 -14.44 22.24
C MET A 419 -35.62 -15.06 23.00
N ASP A 420 -36.08 -16.24 22.56
CA ASP A 420 -37.30 -16.91 23.06
C ASP A 420 -37.04 -18.34 23.56
N GLY A 421 -35.84 -18.86 23.35
CA GLY A 421 -35.48 -20.23 23.70
C GLY A 421 -35.37 -20.45 25.20
N LYS A 422 -35.27 -21.73 25.59
CA LYS A 422 -35.18 -22.15 27.00
C LYS A 422 -34.01 -21.49 27.76
N ARG A 423 -32.90 -21.20 27.07
CA ARG A 423 -31.70 -20.56 27.62
C ARG A 423 -31.66 -19.03 27.43
N ALA A 424 -32.69 -18.41 26.84
CA ALA A 424 -32.68 -16.96 26.56
C ALA A 424 -32.45 -16.10 27.81
N VAL A 425 -33.06 -16.48 28.94
CA VAL A 425 -32.88 -15.81 30.24
C VAL A 425 -31.46 -16.00 30.77
N GLU A 426 -30.89 -17.18 30.57
CA GLU A 426 -29.52 -17.50 30.97
C GLU A 426 -28.51 -16.67 30.18
N TYR A 427 -28.65 -16.60 28.85
CA TYR A 427 -27.79 -15.79 28.00
C TYR A 427 -27.82 -14.31 28.38
N LYS A 428 -29.01 -13.74 28.66
CA LYS A 428 -29.14 -12.37 29.15
C LYS A 428 -28.45 -12.15 30.50
N ARG A 429 -28.62 -13.09 31.44
CA ARG A 429 -27.97 -13.04 32.76
C ARG A 429 -26.44 -13.10 32.63
N ASN A 430 -25.93 -13.99 31.77
CA ASN A 430 -24.50 -14.13 31.52
C ASN A 430 -23.94 -12.88 30.83
N ALA A 431 -24.64 -12.33 29.84
CA ALA A 431 -24.25 -11.08 29.19
C ALA A 431 -24.19 -9.92 30.19
N ALA A 432 -25.15 -9.80 31.12
CA ALA A 432 -25.11 -8.80 32.19
C ALA A 432 -23.95 -9.01 33.17
N LYS A 433 -23.63 -10.27 33.52
CA LYS A 433 -22.46 -10.61 34.36
C LYS A 433 -21.16 -10.18 33.69
N TRP A 434 -20.99 -10.50 32.41
CA TRP A 434 -19.76 -10.15 31.67
C TRP A 434 -19.65 -8.65 31.42
N MET A 435 -20.75 -7.96 31.15
CA MET A 435 -20.80 -6.50 31.12
C MET A 435 -20.27 -5.90 32.43
N GLN A 436 -20.75 -6.41 33.58
CA GLN A 436 -20.34 -5.89 34.88
C GLN A 436 -18.83 -6.08 35.11
N LYS A 437 -18.29 -7.26 34.83
CA LYS A 437 -16.84 -7.54 34.90
C LYS A 437 -16.02 -6.66 33.95
N ALA A 438 -16.51 -6.45 32.73
CA ALA A 438 -15.87 -5.59 31.74
C ALA A 438 -15.79 -4.12 32.24
N LYS A 439 -16.85 -3.62 32.87
CA LYS A 439 -16.88 -2.29 33.50
C LYS A 439 -15.94 -2.22 34.70
N GLU A 440 -15.97 -3.21 35.59
CA GLU A 440 -15.09 -3.28 36.77
C GLU A 440 -13.61 -3.30 36.39
N ALA A 441 -13.23 -4.03 35.34
CA ALA A 441 -11.85 -4.07 34.85
C ALA A 441 -11.39 -2.70 34.31
N ALA A 442 -12.28 -1.97 33.62
CA ALA A 442 -11.97 -0.70 32.99
C ALA A 442 -12.04 0.52 33.92
N GLN A 443 -12.85 0.46 34.98
CA GLN A 443 -13.03 1.56 35.95
C GLN A 443 -11.76 1.86 36.76
N VAL A 444 -11.74 3.01 37.43
CA VAL A 444 -10.61 3.45 38.26
C VAL A 444 -10.26 2.39 39.31
N GLY A 445 -9.00 1.92 39.30
CA GLY A 445 -8.53 0.87 40.19
C GLY A 445 -8.92 -0.56 39.77
N GLY A 446 -9.61 -0.71 38.64
CA GLY A 446 -9.81 -1.98 37.95
C GLY A 446 -8.51 -2.59 37.44
N SER A 447 -8.52 -3.86 37.05
CA SER A 447 -7.32 -4.58 36.61
C SER A 447 -6.69 -3.94 35.38
N SER A 448 -7.48 -3.65 34.35
CA SER A 448 -7.00 -2.99 33.12
C SER A 448 -6.55 -1.56 33.38
N ASP A 449 -7.27 -0.82 34.23
CA ASP A 449 -6.87 0.54 34.61
C ASP A 449 -5.52 0.56 35.35
N LYS A 450 -5.29 -0.38 36.27
CA LYS A 450 -4.01 -0.53 36.97
C LYS A 450 -2.87 -0.79 36.01
N ASN A 451 -3.04 -1.72 35.05
CA ASN A 451 -2.03 -2.00 34.04
C ASN A 451 -1.69 -0.75 33.20
N ILE A 452 -2.71 0.04 32.83
CA ILE A 452 -2.52 1.32 32.12
C ILE A 452 -1.79 2.34 33.00
N ALA A 453 -2.21 2.50 34.26
CA ALA A 453 -1.62 3.46 35.19
C ALA A 453 -0.15 3.14 35.50
N GLU A 454 0.19 1.87 35.68
CA GLU A 454 1.57 1.39 35.86
C GLU A 454 2.45 1.73 34.66
N PHE A 455 1.96 1.48 33.44
CA PHE A 455 2.63 1.85 32.20
C PHE A 455 2.88 3.36 32.13
N VAL A 456 1.86 4.17 32.38
CA VAL A 456 2.00 5.63 32.32
C VAL A 456 2.97 6.15 33.39
N ALA A 457 2.93 5.62 34.60
CA ALA A 457 3.85 5.99 35.68
C ALA A 457 5.33 5.70 35.34
N LYS A 458 5.60 4.57 34.68
CA LYS A 458 6.94 4.20 34.19
C LYS A 458 7.53 5.27 33.25
N TYR A 459 6.74 5.80 32.32
CA TYR A 459 7.24 6.79 31.34
C TYR A 459 7.16 8.25 31.80
N LEU A 460 6.28 8.59 32.74
CA LEU A 460 6.28 9.91 33.37
C LEU A 460 7.49 10.13 34.30
N SER A 461 7.91 9.10 35.05
CA SER A 461 9.06 9.18 35.96
C SER A 461 10.41 9.31 35.24
N ASN A 462 10.61 8.59 34.13
CA ASN A 462 11.80 8.72 33.28
C ASN A 462 11.94 10.12 32.64
N TYR A 463 10.82 10.78 32.35
CA TYR A 463 10.80 12.11 31.74
C TYR A 463 11.25 13.22 32.71
N MET A 464 10.94 13.11 33.99
CA MET A 464 11.34 14.11 35.01
C MET A 464 12.82 14.03 35.41
N SER A 465 13.56 13.03 34.91
CA SER A 465 14.94 12.71 35.32
C SER A 465 16.01 13.17 34.31
N THR A 466 15.63 13.70 33.14
CA THR A 466 16.55 14.08 32.05
C THR A 466 16.75 15.60 31.96
N PRO A 467 17.98 16.15 32.09
CA PRO A 467 18.22 17.58 31.93
C PRO A 467 18.21 18.00 30.44
N PRO A 468 17.76 19.21 30.10
CA PRO A 468 17.73 19.69 28.71
C PRO A 468 19.15 19.88 28.16
N PRO A 469 19.41 19.62 26.86
CA PRO A 469 20.74 19.77 26.30
C PRO A 469 21.14 21.25 26.21
N ALA A 470 22.33 21.58 26.75
CA ALA A 470 22.90 22.91 26.74
C ALA A 470 23.41 23.32 25.35
N ALA A 471 23.17 24.58 24.97
CA ALA A 471 23.78 25.22 23.82
C ALA A 471 25.31 25.30 23.99
N VAL A 472 26.07 24.76 23.05
CA VAL A 472 27.54 24.90 23.02
C VAL A 472 27.95 25.71 21.80
N THR A 473 28.61 26.82 22.09
CA THR A 473 29.25 27.79 21.21
C THR A 473 30.50 27.22 20.54
N VAL A 474 30.75 27.68 19.32
CA VAL A 474 31.91 27.33 18.48
C VAL A 474 33.15 28.16 18.88
N ALA A 475 34.30 27.51 19.06
CA ALA A 475 35.63 28.15 18.91
C ALA A 475 36.75 27.14 18.55
N ASN A 476 37.18 27.23 17.29
CA ASN A 476 38.51 27.04 16.67
C ASN A 476 39.57 26.00 17.14
N ALA A 477 39.77 25.00 16.27
CA ALA A 477 40.98 24.66 15.48
C ALA A 477 42.37 24.43 16.14
N THR A 478 42.93 23.23 15.94
CA THR A 478 44.08 22.91 15.05
C THR A 478 44.39 21.38 15.11
N SER A 479 44.20 20.67 13.98
CA SER A 479 45.22 20.03 13.11
C SER A 479 45.82 18.73 13.67
N ASN A 480 46.07 17.62 12.95
CA ASN A 480 46.13 17.34 11.51
C ASN A 480 46.14 15.82 11.31
N VAL A 481 45.46 15.33 10.25
CA VAL A 481 45.94 14.52 9.10
C VAL A 481 44.74 14.54 8.11
N GLY A 482 44.64 15.40 7.07
CA GLY A 482 45.31 15.37 5.74
C GLY A 482 44.80 14.17 4.92
N ASP A 483 44.19 14.21 3.73
CA ASP A 483 43.97 15.12 2.58
C ASP A 483 42.71 14.52 1.86
N ASP A 484 41.91 15.14 0.99
CA ASP A 484 42.30 15.92 -0.18
C ASP A 484 41.12 16.71 -0.81
N ASN A 485 41.52 17.61 -1.69
CA ASN A 485 40.83 18.80 -2.21
C ASN A 485 40.24 18.57 -3.62
N HIS A 486 38.91 18.41 -3.82
CA HIS A 486 38.29 18.37 -5.18
C HIS A 486 37.10 19.34 -5.31
N GLY A 487 37.34 20.50 -5.94
CA GLY A 487 36.38 21.58 -6.25
C GLY A 487 35.42 21.28 -7.41
N GLY A 488 34.67 20.19 -7.32
CA GLY A 488 33.66 19.80 -8.33
C GLY A 488 32.42 20.70 -8.37
N GLY A 489 31.97 21.08 -9.58
CA GLY A 489 30.73 21.84 -9.79
C GLY A 489 29.47 21.07 -9.36
N ARG A 490 28.47 21.77 -8.80
CA ARG A 490 27.21 21.18 -8.34
C ARG A 490 26.17 21.18 -9.45
N VAL A 491 25.48 20.05 -9.60
CA VAL A 491 24.44 19.86 -10.63
C VAL A 491 23.14 19.45 -9.95
N LEU A 492 22.05 20.14 -10.26
CA LEU A 492 20.71 19.73 -9.84
C LEU A 492 20.08 18.88 -10.95
N LEU A 493 19.42 17.78 -10.57
CA LEU A 493 18.75 16.85 -11.48
C LEU A 493 17.25 16.85 -11.16
N LEU A 494 16.41 17.39 -12.03
CA LEU A 494 14.97 17.53 -11.83
C LEU A 494 14.20 16.66 -12.84
N PRO A 495 13.92 15.37 -12.54
CA PRO A 495 13.11 14.52 -13.40
C PRO A 495 11.61 14.85 -13.28
N PHE A 496 10.81 14.38 -14.22
CA PHE A 496 9.36 14.41 -14.07
C PHE A 496 8.92 13.60 -12.82
N PRO A 497 8.14 14.18 -11.89
CA PRO A 497 7.83 13.52 -10.61
C PRO A 497 7.07 12.21 -10.77
N ALA A 498 7.34 11.24 -9.89
CA ALA A 498 6.65 9.95 -9.80
C ALA A 498 6.66 9.10 -11.09
N ALA A 499 7.56 9.40 -12.05
CA ALA A 499 7.73 8.62 -13.29
C ALA A 499 9.09 7.93 -13.35
N GLN A 500 9.12 6.61 -13.13
CA GLN A 500 10.35 5.79 -13.16
C GLN A 500 11.12 5.89 -14.48
N GLY A 501 10.41 5.90 -15.62
CA GLY A 501 11.03 6.03 -16.94
C GLY A 501 11.79 7.35 -17.14
N HIS A 502 11.44 8.39 -16.38
CA HIS A 502 12.10 9.69 -16.43
C HIS A 502 13.20 9.81 -15.36
N THR A 503 12.97 9.25 -14.17
CA THR A 503 13.89 9.36 -13.04
C THR A 503 15.10 8.43 -13.16
N ASN A 504 14.90 7.17 -13.58
CA ASN A 504 15.96 6.16 -13.59
C ASN A 504 17.13 6.51 -14.53
N PRO A 505 16.89 6.92 -15.80
CA PRO A 505 17.96 7.38 -16.67
C PRO A 505 18.70 8.60 -16.11
N MET A 506 17.98 9.57 -15.56
CA MET A 506 18.58 10.78 -15.01
C MET A 506 19.48 10.49 -13.80
N LEU A 507 19.14 9.49 -12.98
CA LEU A 507 20.03 8.99 -11.94
C LEU A 507 21.28 8.32 -12.50
N GLN A 508 21.18 7.51 -13.55
CA GLN A 508 22.39 6.95 -14.15
C GLN A 508 23.29 8.01 -14.77
N PHE A 509 22.70 9.03 -15.39
CA PHE A 509 23.44 10.19 -15.85
C PHE A 509 24.14 10.91 -14.69
N GLY A 510 23.43 11.14 -13.58
CA GLY A 510 23.99 11.72 -12.37
C GLY A 510 25.18 10.95 -11.79
N ARG A 511 25.15 9.62 -11.81
CA ARG A 511 26.28 8.79 -11.36
C ARG A 511 27.50 8.98 -12.29
N ARG A 512 27.28 9.08 -13.60
CA ARG A 512 28.34 9.39 -14.57
C ARG A 512 28.91 10.79 -14.37
N LEU A 513 28.07 11.79 -14.09
CA LEU A 513 28.54 13.14 -13.74
C LEU A 513 29.40 13.11 -12.46
N ALA A 514 29.00 12.33 -11.45
CA ALA A 514 29.77 12.16 -10.23
C ALA A 514 31.14 11.51 -10.48
N TYR A 515 31.21 10.51 -11.35
CA TYR A 515 32.46 9.92 -11.80
C TYR A 515 33.39 10.97 -12.45
N HIS A 516 32.83 11.91 -13.22
CA HIS A 516 33.57 13.04 -13.79
C HIS A 516 33.84 14.20 -12.81
N GLY A 517 33.67 13.97 -11.51
CA GLY A 517 34.01 14.93 -10.45
C GLY A 517 32.95 15.99 -10.18
N LEU A 518 31.76 15.88 -10.78
CA LEU A 518 30.62 16.75 -10.43
C LEU A 518 29.87 16.22 -9.20
N ARG A 519 29.02 17.05 -8.62
CA ARG A 519 28.29 16.71 -7.38
C ARG A 519 26.78 16.77 -7.65
N PRO A 520 26.14 15.64 -8.00
CA PRO A 520 24.74 15.62 -8.36
C PRO A 520 23.83 15.74 -7.12
N THR A 521 22.74 16.49 -7.27
CA THR A 521 21.63 16.56 -6.31
C THR A 521 20.34 16.21 -7.04
N LEU A 522 19.68 15.12 -6.66
CA LEU A 522 18.34 14.83 -7.14
C LEU A 522 17.37 15.83 -6.52
N VAL A 523 16.66 16.58 -7.37
CA VAL A 523 15.56 17.46 -7.01
C VAL A 523 14.27 16.76 -7.41
N THR A 524 13.39 16.46 -6.46
CA THR A 524 12.07 15.89 -6.77
C THR A 524 11.04 16.45 -5.80
N THR A 525 9.78 16.05 -5.91
CA THR A 525 8.73 16.65 -5.07
C THR A 525 8.79 16.12 -3.65
N ARG A 526 8.31 16.90 -2.68
CA ARG A 526 8.21 16.47 -1.28
C ARG A 526 7.43 15.16 -1.17
N TYR A 527 6.36 15.00 -1.94
CA TYR A 527 5.62 13.74 -2.05
C TYR A 527 6.51 12.57 -2.51
N VAL A 528 7.25 12.70 -3.61
CA VAL A 528 8.12 11.62 -4.14
C VAL A 528 9.25 11.28 -3.17
N LEU A 529 9.87 12.28 -2.54
CA LEU A 529 10.87 12.06 -1.47
C LEU A 529 10.32 11.35 -0.25
N SER A 530 9.02 11.49 -0.04
CA SER A 530 8.32 10.95 1.11
C SER A 530 7.71 9.57 0.87
N THR A 531 7.82 9.04 -0.35
CA THR A 531 7.27 7.73 -0.78
C THR A 531 8.30 6.85 -1.49
N THR A 532 9.43 7.41 -1.92
CA THR A 532 10.52 6.68 -2.60
C THR A 532 11.84 6.88 -1.85
N PRO A 533 12.56 5.79 -1.52
CA PRO A 533 13.86 5.88 -0.88
C PRO A 533 14.86 6.72 -1.71
N PRO A 534 15.79 7.42 -1.07
CA PRO A 534 16.80 8.20 -1.80
C PRO A 534 17.71 7.27 -2.63
N PRO A 535 18.24 7.73 -3.78
CA PRO A 535 19.00 6.91 -4.72
C PRO A 535 20.39 6.45 -4.24
N GLY A 536 20.72 6.72 -2.97
CA GLY A 536 22.02 6.42 -2.35
C GLY A 536 23.15 7.31 -2.88
N ASP A 537 24.38 6.99 -2.48
CA ASP A 537 25.56 7.66 -3.02
C ASP A 537 25.61 7.53 -4.56
N PRO A 538 26.06 8.57 -5.28
CA PRO A 538 26.71 9.80 -4.82
C PRO A 538 25.75 11.01 -4.65
N PHE A 539 24.44 10.78 -4.53
CA PHE A 539 23.45 11.85 -4.61
C PHE A 539 23.22 12.55 -3.28
N ARG A 540 23.18 13.89 -3.32
CA ARG A 540 22.31 14.64 -2.41
C ARG A 540 20.89 14.60 -2.93
N VAL A 541 19.96 14.87 -2.02
CA VAL A 541 18.54 14.91 -2.35
C VAL A 541 17.94 16.20 -1.82
N ALA A 542 17.18 16.89 -2.67
CA ALA A 542 16.51 18.15 -2.38
C ALA A 542 15.05 18.09 -2.85
N ALA A 543 14.20 18.85 -2.18
CA ALA A 543 12.77 18.82 -2.38
C ALA A 543 12.27 20.14 -2.96
N ILE A 544 11.37 20.06 -3.94
CA ILE A 544 10.47 21.15 -4.33
C ILE A 544 9.03 20.78 -3.99
N SER A 545 8.15 21.76 -3.90
CA SER A 545 6.72 21.52 -3.68
C SER A 545 6.02 21.22 -5.01
N ASP A 546 5.09 20.28 -5.00
CA ASP A 546 4.13 20.05 -6.09
C ASP A 546 2.76 20.72 -5.84
N GLY A 547 2.65 21.50 -4.76
CA GLY A 547 1.42 22.17 -4.32
C GLY A 547 0.54 21.33 -3.39
N PHE A 548 0.76 20.03 -3.27
CA PHE A 548 0.00 19.16 -2.35
C PHE A 548 0.37 19.35 -0.88
N ASP A 549 1.53 19.95 -0.61
CA ASP A 549 1.99 20.29 0.74
C ASP A 549 1.31 21.54 1.32
N ASP A 550 0.80 22.41 0.43
CA ASP A 550 0.29 23.76 0.74
C ASP A 550 -1.22 23.93 0.37
N ASP A 551 -1.95 22.84 0.10
CA ASP A 551 -3.40 22.82 -0.19
C ASP A 551 -3.82 23.55 -1.50
N LEU A 552 -2.89 23.74 -2.46
CA LEU A 552 -3.13 24.46 -3.74
C LEU A 552 -2.64 23.69 -4.98
N ARG A 553 -3.41 23.75 -6.07
CA ARG A 553 -3.46 22.72 -7.12
C ARG A 553 -2.67 23.01 -8.41
N THR A 554 -1.37 23.35 -8.38
CA THR A 554 -0.53 23.33 -9.61
C THR A 554 0.98 23.12 -9.33
N LEU A 555 1.56 22.08 -9.95
CA LEU A 555 3.01 21.78 -9.91
C LEU A 555 3.84 22.91 -10.55
N GLU A 556 3.37 23.54 -11.62
CA GLU A 556 4.10 24.65 -12.26
C GLU A 556 4.26 25.85 -11.32
N ALA A 557 3.18 26.32 -10.68
CA ALA A 557 3.27 27.52 -9.85
C ALA A 557 4.08 27.30 -8.56
N HIS A 558 3.88 26.17 -7.89
CA HIS A 558 4.54 25.87 -6.62
C HIS A 558 5.95 25.30 -6.85
N GLY A 559 6.11 24.46 -7.87
CA GLY A 559 7.39 23.91 -8.28
C GLY A 559 8.35 24.99 -8.76
N ALA A 560 7.91 25.93 -9.61
CA ALA A 560 8.77 27.02 -10.06
C ALA A 560 9.24 27.91 -8.92
N ARG A 561 8.33 28.30 -8.03
CA ARG A 561 8.64 29.11 -6.84
C ARG A 561 9.62 28.39 -5.90
N THR A 562 9.33 27.14 -5.55
CA THR A 562 10.16 26.39 -4.59
C THR A 562 11.48 25.93 -5.19
N LEU A 563 11.57 25.78 -6.52
CA LEU A 563 12.84 25.59 -7.22
C LEU A 563 13.70 26.85 -7.16
N ALA A 564 13.13 28.04 -7.38
CA ALA A 564 13.85 29.32 -7.23
C ALA A 564 14.36 29.49 -5.78
N GLU A 565 13.51 29.21 -4.80
CA GLU A 565 13.89 29.22 -3.38
C GLU A 565 15.04 28.23 -3.09
N LEU A 566 15.01 27.04 -3.70
CA LEU A 566 16.08 26.05 -3.58
C LEU A 566 17.40 26.55 -4.19
N LEU A 567 17.37 27.15 -5.38
CA LEU A 567 18.56 27.71 -6.04
C LEU A 567 19.20 28.80 -5.17
N VAL A 568 18.39 29.74 -4.67
CA VAL A 568 18.85 30.80 -3.75
C VAL A 568 19.38 30.22 -2.44
N SER A 569 18.69 29.23 -1.87
CA SER A 569 19.09 28.58 -0.62
C SER A 569 20.43 27.85 -0.75
N GLU A 570 20.63 27.09 -1.83
CA GLU A 570 21.90 26.41 -2.10
C GLU A 570 23.04 27.43 -2.34
N ALA A 571 22.79 28.53 -3.05
CA ALA A 571 23.78 29.60 -3.21
C ALA A 571 24.15 30.25 -1.86
N ARG A 572 23.18 30.59 -1.02
CA ARG A 572 23.39 31.15 0.33
C ARG A 572 24.14 30.19 1.25
N ALA A 573 23.93 28.88 1.09
CA ALA A 573 24.63 27.86 1.85
C ALA A 573 26.06 27.58 1.35
N GLY A 574 26.60 28.42 0.45
CA GLY A 574 27.95 28.26 -0.13
C GLY A 574 28.04 27.12 -1.13
N ARG A 575 26.91 26.69 -1.71
CA ARG A 575 26.77 25.54 -2.60
C ARG A 575 26.02 25.89 -3.90
N PRO A 576 26.34 26.98 -4.61
CA PRO A 576 25.57 27.39 -5.79
C PRO A 576 25.53 26.29 -6.85
N ALA A 577 24.34 26.04 -7.40
CA ALA A 577 24.16 25.17 -8.54
C ALA A 577 24.84 25.79 -9.76
N ARG A 578 25.61 25.01 -10.51
CA ARG A 578 26.23 25.42 -11.78
C ARG A 578 25.28 25.19 -12.94
N VAL A 579 24.61 24.03 -12.92
CA VAL A 579 23.69 23.59 -13.96
C VAL A 579 22.49 22.91 -13.31
N LEU A 580 21.29 23.20 -13.83
CA LEU A 580 20.07 22.43 -13.64
C LEU A 580 19.86 21.54 -14.87
N VAL A 581 19.93 20.23 -14.68
CA VAL A 581 19.48 19.24 -15.66
C VAL A 581 18.02 18.96 -15.36
N TYR A 582 17.11 19.25 -16.29
CA TYR A 582 15.66 19.16 -16.04
C TYR A 582 14.95 18.35 -17.12
N ASP A 583 13.85 17.72 -16.75
CA ASP A 583 12.92 17.08 -17.68
C ASP A 583 12.09 18.14 -18.44
N PRO A 584 12.12 18.16 -19.78
CA PRO A 584 11.40 19.14 -20.58
C PRO A 584 9.87 19.12 -20.43
N HIS A 585 9.28 18.06 -19.86
CA HIS A 585 7.86 18.06 -19.42
C HIS A 585 7.58 19.05 -18.27
N LEU A 586 8.63 19.64 -17.69
CA LEU A 586 8.60 20.75 -16.75
C LEU A 586 9.20 22.00 -17.42
N PRO A 587 8.56 22.57 -18.47
CA PRO A 587 9.16 23.63 -19.29
C PRO A 587 9.47 24.91 -18.49
N TRP A 588 8.81 25.12 -17.35
CA TRP A 588 9.06 26.22 -16.42
C TRP A 588 10.43 26.16 -15.73
N ALA A 589 11.02 24.96 -15.58
CA ALA A 589 12.27 24.77 -14.82
C ALA A 589 13.46 25.51 -15.45
N ARG A 590 13.53 25.55 -16.79
CA ARG A 590 14.54 26.31 -17.54
C ARG A 590 14.50 27.80 -17.20
N ARG A 591 13.29 28.37 -17.18
CA ARG A 591 13.09 29.80 -16.90
C ARG A 591 13.60 30.15 -15.51
N VAL A 592 13.23 29.34 -14.52
CA VAL A 592 13.66 29.50 -13.13
C VAL A 592 15.19 29.45 -13.01
N ALA A 593 15.84 28.47 -13.65
CA ALA A 593 17.30 28.39 -13.64
C ALA A 593 17.97 29.63 -14.26
N ARG A 594 17.48 30.09 -15.42
CA ARG A 594 18.00 31.28 -16.10
C ARG A 594 17.82 32.56 -15.28
N ASP A 595 16.67 32.73 -14.64
CA ASP A 595 16.38 33.90 -13.79
C ASP A 595 17.35 34.01 -12.60
N ASP A 596 17.87 32.87 -12.11
CA ASP A 596 18.89 32.78 -11.05
C ASP A 596 20.34 32.66 -11.59
N GLY A 597 20.55 32.82 -12.89
CA GLY A 597 21.87 32.75 -13.53
C GLY A 597 22.52 31.36 -13.53
N VAL A 598 21.72 30.30 -13.41
CA VAL A 598 22.14 28.90 -13.43
C VAL A 598 21.96 28.34 -14.85
N GLY A 599 22.97 27.64 -15.36
CA GLY A 599 22.87 26.99 -16.68
C GLY A 599 21.76 25.93 -16.69
N ALA A 600 21.09 25.72 -17.81
CA ALA A 600 19.98 24.79 -17.93
C ALA A 600 20.21 23.80 -19.07
N ALA A 601 20.28 22.51 -18.72
CA ALA A 601 20.38 21.42 -19.68
C ALA A 601 19.06 20.62 -19.71
N ALA A 602 18.45 20.53 -20.87
CA ALA A 602 17.27 19.69 -21.08
C ALA A 602 17.68 18.22 -21.14
N PHE A 603 16.97 17.34 -20.45
CA PHE A 603 17.21 15.91 -20.46
C PHE A 603 15.97 15.16 -20.96
N MET A 604 16.07 14.58 -22.15
CA MET A 604 15.00 13.84 -22.82
C MET A 604 15.15 12.34 -22.53
N PRO A 605 14.20 11.73 -21.79
CA PRO A 605 14.26 10.31 -21.45
C PRO A 605 13.61 9.40 -22.51
N GLN A 606 13.35 9.90 -23.72
CA GLN A 606 12.67 9.20 -24.82
C GLN A 606 13.59 9.13 -26.06
N PRO A 607 13.25 8.37 -27.13
CA PRO A 607 14.12 8.19 -28.29
C PRO A 607 14.16 9.41 -29.21
N CYS A 608 15.27 9.58 -29.94
CA CYS A 608 15.46 10.67 -30.89
C CYS A 608 14.35 10.70 -31.96
N ALA A 609 13.88 9.54 -32.42
CA ALA A 609 12.82 9.45 -33.42
C ALA A 609 11.50 10.09 -32.97
N VAL A 610 11.14 9.94 -31.69
CA VAL A 610 9.91 10.50 -31.12
C VAL A 610 10.07 11.97 -30.80
N ASP A 611 11.21 12.33 -30.21
CA ASP A 611 11.59 13.72 -29.94
C ASP A 611 11.59 14.57 -31.22
N LEU A 612 12.14 14.05 -32.32
CA LEU A 612 12.13 14.71 -33.61
C LEU A 612 10.69 15.03 -34.07
N ILE A 613 9.77 14.08 -33.96
CA ILE A 613 8.37 14.29 -34.39
C ILE A 613 7.71 15.39 -33.55
N TYR A 614 7.80 15.32 -32.22
CA TYR A 614 7.25 16.35 -31.35
C TYR A 614 7.89 17.72 -31.58
N GLY A 615 9.21 17.76 -31.81
CA GLY A 615 9.96 18.98 -32.10
C GLY A 615 9.56 19.62 -33.43
N GLU A 616 9.34 18.83 -34.48
CA GLU A 616 8.87 19.34 -35.77
C GLU A 616 7.44 19.90 -35.69
N VAL A 617 6.56 19.26 -34.91
CA VAL A 617 5.22 19.79 -34.62
C VAL A 617 5.32 21.10 -33.83
N CYS A 618 6.15 21.15 -32.78
CA CYS A 618 6.36 22.36 -31.98
C CYS A 618 6.92 23.52 -32.82
N ALA A 619 7.81 23.22 -33.78
CA ALA A 619 8.38 24.20 -34.68
C ALA A 619 7.44 24.63 -35.82
N GLY A 620 6.22 24.06 -35.88
CA GLY A 620 5.24 24.33 -36.94
C GLY A 620 5.64 23.80 -38.31
N ARG A 621 6.64 22.90 -38.39
CA ARG A 621 7.09 22.26 -39.63
C ARG A 621 6.24 21.03 -39.98
N LEU A 622 5.62 20.42 -38.97
CA LEU A 622 4.52 19.47 -39.14
C LEU A 622 3.23 20.05 -38.58
N ALA A 623 2.12 19.81 -39.28
CA ALA A 623 0.79 20.15 -38.79
C ALA A 623 0.21 18.99 -37.98
N LEU A 624 -0.65 19.32 -37.02
CA LEU A 624 -1.52 18.33 -36.36
C LEU A 624 -2.83 18.17 -37.14
N PRO A 625 -3.37 16.94 -37.28
CA PRO A 625 -2.71 15.66 -36.96
C PRO A 625 -1.54 15.37 -37.92
N VAL A 626 -0.49 14.75 -37.40
CA VAL A 626 0.65 14.30 -38.22
C VAL A 626 0.20 13.14 -39.10
N THR A 627 0.39 13.27 -40.41
CA THR A 627 -0.08 12.29 -41.39
C THR A 627 1.04 11.34 -41.85
N PRO A 628 0.71 10.17 -42.44
CA PRO A 628 1.72 9.31 -43.05
C PRO A 628 2.56 9.99 -44.14
N ALA A 629 1.99 10.96 -44.86
CA ALA A 629 2.72 11.72 -45.88
C ALA A 629 3.81 12.61 -45.26
N ASP A 630 3.52 13.21 -44.10
CA ASP A 630 4.46 14.06 -43.36
C ASP A 630 5.71 13.28 -42.94
N VAL A 631 5.51 12.12 -42.32
CA VAL A 631 6.61 11.28 -41.83
C VAL A 631 7.32 10.50 -42.95
N SER A 632 6.63 10.16 -44.04
CA SER A 632 7.28 9.68 -45.27
C SER A 632 8.19 10.77 -45.87
N GLY A 633 7.78 12.04 -45.77
CA GLY A 633 8.63 13.20 -46.09
C GLY A 633 9.88 13.30 -45.21
N LEU A 634 9.75 13.10 -43.90
CA LEU A 634 10.90 13.06 -42.97
C LEU A 634 11.84 11.89 -43.28
N TYR A 635 11.31 10.70 -43.57
CA TYR A 635 12.09 9.54 -43.98
C TYR A 635 12.85 9.78 -45.30
N THR A 636 12.17 10.34 -46.32
CA THR A 636 12.74 10.61 -47.65
C THR A 636 13.88 11.63 -47.59
N ARG A 637 13.78 12.62 -46.70
CA ARG A 637 14.86 13.62 -46.46
C ARG A 637 15.97 13.11 -45.55
N GLY A 638 15.88 11.87 -45.08
CA GLY A 638 16.88 11.25 -44.21
C GLY A 638 16.85 11.73 -42.76
N ALA A 639 15.74 12.34 -42.31
CA ALA A 639 15.55 12.73 -40.91
C ALA A 639 15.12 11.53 -40.05
N LEU A 640 14.34 10.60 -40.62
CA LEU A 640 13.99 9.31 -40.00
C LEU A 640 14.71 8.15 -40.72
N GLY A 641 15.06 7.14 -39.96
CA GLY A 641 15.70 5.88 -40.31
C GLY A 641 14.70 4.80 -40.70
N VAL A 642 13.45 4.97 -40.29
CA VAL A 642 12.33 4.08 -40.63
C VAL A 642 11.16 4.88 -41.19
N GLU A 643 10.52 4.34 -42.22
CA GLU A 643 9.24 4.87 -42.69
C GLU A 643 8.11 4.47 -41.72
N LEU A 644 7.43 5.48 -41.19
CA LEU A 644 6.34 5.31 -40.22
C LEU A 644 4.98 5.38 -40.92
N GLY A 645 4.13 4.39 -40.67
CA GLY A 645 2.71 4.45 -41.00
C GLY A 645 1.90 5.21 -39.94
N HIS A 646 0.60 5.37 -40.17
CA HIS A 646 -0.31 6.04 -39.24
C HIS A 646 -0.26 5.42 -37.83
N ASP A 647 -0.29 4.09 -37.75
CA ASP A 647 -0.31 3.35 -36.49
C ASP A 647 1.08 3.21 -35.85
N ASP A 648 2.14 3.69 -36.53
CA ASP A 648 3.51 3.72 -36.01
C ASP A 648 3.86 5.08 -35.38
N LEU A 649 2.98 6.07 -35.49
CA LEU A 649 3.16 7.40 -34.91
C LEU A 649 2.78 7.42 -33.42
N PRO A 650 3.33 8.38 -32.64
CA PRO A 650 2.83 8.62 -31.30
C PRO A 650 1.33 9.01 -31.37
N PRO A 651 0.42 8.33 -30.63
CA PRO A 651 -1.02 8.54 -30.77
C PRO A 651 -1.46 9.99 -30.50
N PHE A 652 -0.67 10.69 -29.69
CA PHE A 652 -0.92 12.08 -29.31
C PHE A 652 -0.80 13.05 -30.49
N VAL A 653 0.01 12.74 -31.51
CA VAL A 653 0.15 13.59 -32.71
C VAL A 653 -0.59 13.03 -33.91
N ALA A 654 -0.77 11.71 -33.98
CA ALA A 654 -1.58 11.07 -35.03
C ALA A 654 -3.07 11.36 -34.85
N THR A 655 -3.55 11.35 -33.59
CA THR A 655 -4.96 11.56 -33.22
C THR A 655 -5.07 12.51 -32.02
N PRO A 656 -4.66 13.79 -32.16
CA PRO A 656 -4.59 14.75 -31.05
C PRO A 656 -5.96 14.99 -30.39
N GLU A 657 -7.04 14.87 -31.17
CA GLU A 657 -8.42 15.05 -30.73
C GLU A 657 -8.82 14.12 -29.57
N LEU A 658 -8.23 12.92 -29.50
CA LEU A 658 -8.57 11.91 -28.49
C LEU A 658 -7.91 12.19 -27.13
N THR A 659 -6.78 12.91 -27.14
CA THR A 659 -5.96 13.17 -25.94
C THR A 659 -5.30 14.56 -25.99
N PRO A 660 -6.09 15.65 -26.14
CA PRO A 660 -5.55 16.98 -26.46
C PRO A 660 -4.57 17.51 -25.39
N ALA A 661 -4.82 17.23 -24.12
CA ALA A 661 -3.93 17.63 -23.03
C ALA A 661 -2.56 16.92 -23.07
N PHE A 662 -2.53 15.62 -23.40
CA PHE A 662 -1.27 14.88 -23.54
C PHE A 662 -0.51 15.28 -24.81
N CYS A 663 -1.22 15.60 -25.90
CA CYS A 663 -0.64 16.19 -27.10
C CYS A 663 0.04 17.53 -26.78
N GLU A 664 -0.70 18.45 -26.16
CA GLU A 664 -0.18 19.77 -25.78
C GLU A 664 1.06 19.63 -24.88
N GLN A 665 0.99 18.81 -23.84
CA GLN A 665 2.13 18.59 -22.93
C GLN A 665 3.35 17.99 -23.65
N SER A 666 3.15 17.00 -24.52
CA SER A 666 4.25 16.33 -25.24
C SER A 666 4.89 17.23 -26.30
N VAL A 667 4.13 18.11 -26.93
CA VAL A 667 4.66 19.09 -27.89
C VAL A 667 5.34 20.25 -27.16
N ALA A 668 4.76 20.71 -26.04
CA ALA A 668 5.26 21.84 -25.25
C ALA A 668 6.65 21.62 -24.65
N GLN A 669 7.12 20.38 -24.56
CA GLN A 669 8.48 20.06 -24.11
C GLN A 669 9.57 20.68 -25.00
N PHE A 670 9.27 21.00 -26.27
CA PHE A 670 10.18 21.66 -27.20
C PHE A 670 10.08 23.19 -27.16
N ALA A 671 9.14 23.76 -26.41
CA ALA A 671 8.93 25.20 -26.36
C ALA A 671 10.16 25.94 -25.79
N GLY A 672 10.83 26.70 -26.65
CA GLY A 672 12.07 27.40 -26.32
C GLY A 672 13.24 26.46 -26.03
N LEU A 673 13.24 25.23 -26.54
CA LEU A 673 14.35 24.30 -26.32
C LEU A 673 15.66 24.81 -26.94
N GLU A 674 15.58 25.63 -27.98
CA GLU A 674 16.71 26.35 -28.58
C GLU A 674 17.46 27.26 -27.59
N ASP A 675 16.80 27.62 -26.49
CA ASP A 675 17.35 28.39 -25.39
C ASP A 675 18.03 27.51 -24.30
N ALA A 676 17.92 26.19 -24.35
CA ALA A 676 18.69 25.35 -23.43
C ALA A 676 20.20 25.48 -23.73
N ASP A 677 21.03 25.48 -22.68
CA ASP A 677 22.50 25.50 -22.83
C ASP A 677 22.99 24.19 -23.45
N ASP A 678 22.34 23.08 -23.09
CA ASP A 678 22.56 21.76 -23.65
C ASP A 678 21.22 21.00 -23.77
N VAL A 679 21.11 20.14 -24.79
CA VAL A 679 20.01 19.18 -24.92
C VAL A 679 20.63 17.78 -24.87
N LEU A 680 20.19 16.96 -23.93
CA LEU A 680 20.72 15.64 -23.66
C LEU A 680 19.62 14.62 -23.94
N VAL A 681 19.92 13.58 -24.72
CA VAL A 681 18.95 12.54 -25.07
C VAL A 681 19.45 11.20 -24.58
N ASN A 682 18.61 10.45 -23.86
CA ASN A 682 18.90 9.08 -23.45
C ASN A 682 18.82 8.09 -24.63
N SER A 683 19.61 8.34 -25.67
CA SER A 683 19.81 7.49 -26.84
C SER A 683 21.29 7.53 -27.23
N PHE A 684 21.69 6.82 -28.27
CA PHE A 684 23.06 6.79 -28.81
C PHE A 684 23.05 6.70 -30.32
N SER A 685 24.05 7.32 -30.95
CA SER A 685 24.06 7.54 -32.39
C SER A 685 24.10 6.25 -33.20
N ASP A 686 24.64 5.15 -32.68
CA ASP A 686 24.63 3.88 -33.39
C ASP A 686 23.21 3.25 -33.46
N LEU A 687 22.32 3.57 -32.50
CA LEU A 687 20.93 3.08 -32.46
C LEU A 687 19.99 3.88 -33.36
N GLU A 688 20.19 5.18 -33.42
CA GLU A 688 19.35 6.15 -34.16
C GLU A 688 20.23 7.16 -34.92
N PRO A 689 21.04 6.74 -35.91
CA PRO A 689 22.09 7.59 -36.48
C PRO A 689 21.54 8.80 -37.24
N LYS A 690 20.40 8.65 -37.92
CA LYS A 690 19.81 9.74 -38.71
C LYS A 690 19.12 10.75 -37.80
N GLU A 691 18.39 10.26 -36.81
CA GLU A 691 17.63 11.04 -35.86
C GLU A 691 18.57 11.78 -34.92
N ALA A 692 19.63 11.12 -34.42
CA ALA A 692 20.65 11.73 -33.59
C ALA A 692 21.36 12.88 -34.35
N ALA A 693 21.76 12.65 -35.61
CA ALA A 693 22.35 13.69 -36.44
C ALA A 693 21.38 14.85 -36.70
N TYR A 694 20.09 14.56 -36.90
CA TYR A 694 19.06 15.58 -37.09
C TYR A 694 18.82 16.40 -35.80
N MET A 695 18.72 15.72 -34.66
CA MET A 695 18.55 16.32 -33.34
C MET A 695 19.77 17.18 -32.95
N GLU A 696 20.99 16.74 -33.28
CA GLU A 696 22.22 17.51 -33.12
C GLU A 696 22.21 18.77 -34.00
N ALA A 697 21.89 18.63 -35.29
CA ALA A 697 21.88 19.75 -36.23
C ALA A 697 20.79 20.79 -35.92
N THR A 698 19.65 20.36 -35.39
CA THR A 698 18.47 21.21 -35.19
C THR A 698 18.41 21.81 -33.78
N TRP A 699 18.69 21.01 -32.74
CA TRP A 699 18.56 21.41 -31.34
C TRP A 699 19.87 21.31 -30.55
N ARG A 700 21.02 21.05 -31.21
CA ARG A 700 22.33 20.84 -30.56
C ARG A 700 22.28 19.68 -29.55
N ALA A 701 21.40 18.71 -29.80
CA ALA A 701 21.22 17.56 -28.94
C ALA A 701 22.47 16.67 -28.91
N LYS A 702 22.76 16.14 -27.73
CA LYS A 702 23.84 15.21 -27.46
C LYS A 702 23.24 13.91 -26.95
N THR A 703 23.52 12.84 -27.65
CA THR A 703 23.17 11.49 -27.23
C THR A 703 24.08 11.06 -26.07
N VAL A 704 23.49 10.69 -24.93
CA VAL A 704 24.22 10.33 -23.69
C VAL A 704 23.90 8.93 -23.16
N GLY A 705 23.07 8.18 -23.90
CA GLY A 705 22.63 6.84 -23.58
C GLY A 705 23.58 5.72 -24.04
N PRO A 706 23.22 4.46 -23.77
CA PRO A 706 22.12 4.06 -22.89
C PRO A 706 22.46 4.32 -21.41
N LEU A 707 21.53 4.88 -20.66
CA LEU A 707 21.71 5.22 -19.24
C LEU A 707 21.23 4.10 -18.31
N LEU A 708 21.97 2.99 -18.34
CA LEU A 708 21.80 1.83 -17.45
C LEU A 708 22.87 1.80 -16.34
N PRO A 709 22.68 1.01 -15.26
CA PRO A 709 23.73 0.78 -14.28
C PRO A 709 24.98 0.20 -14.96
N SER A 710 26.15 0.75 -14.63
CA SER A 710 27.46 0.43 -15.26
C SER A 710 27.78 -1.06 -15.27
N PHE A 711 27.31 -1.82 -14.27
CA PHE A 711 27.46 -3.27 -14.23
C PHE A 711 26.96 -3.97 -15.51
N TYR A 712 25.83 -3.53 -16.07
CA TYR A 712 25.21 -4.16 -17.25
C TYR A 712 25.82 -3.70 -18.58
N ILE A 713 26.40 -2.50 -18.61
CA ILE A 713 27.04 -1.96 -19.81
C ILE A 713 28.51 -2.40 -19.90
N GLY A 714 29.10 -2.82 -18.78
CA GLY A 714 30.51 -3.25 -18.72
C GLY A 714 31.49 -2.09 -18.95
N ASP A 715 31.05 -0.83 -18.73
CA ASP A 715 31.84 0.34 -19.07
C ASP A 715 33.03 0.55 -18.12
N GLY A 716 32.98 0.06 -16.88
CA GLY A 716 34.10 0.01 -15.91
C GLY A 716 34.19 1.14 -14.85
N PRO A 717 33.75 2.39 -15.09
CA PRO A 717 33.82 3.50 -14.13
C PRO A 717 33.18 3.30 -12.76
N LEU A 718 32.08 2.53 -12.68
CA LEU A 718 31.28 2.41 -11.46
C LEU A 718 30.91 0.94 -11.21
N PRO A 719 31.87 0.08 -10.81
CA PRO A 719 31.64 -1.35 -10.68
C PRO A 719 30.66 -1.72 -9.56
N SER A 720 30.40 -0.83 -8.61
CA SER A 720 29.36 -0.97 -7.57
C SER A 720 27.96 -0.52 -8.02
N ASN A 721 27.82 0.06 -9.21
CA ASN A 721 26.54 0.51 -9.77
C ASN A 721 25.82 -0.64 -10.47
N THR A 722 25.15 -1.47 -9.67
CA THR A 722 24.45 -2.70 -10.09
C THR A 722 22.93 -2.54 -10.19
N ALA A 723 22.38 -1.37 -9.87
CA ALA A 723 20.94 -1.10 -9.88
C ALA A 723 20.64 0.38 -10.16
N TYR A 724 19.40 0.70 -10.52
CA TYR A 724 18.96 2.08 -10.72
C TYR A 724 18.93 2.89 -9.42
N GLY A 725 18.68 2.23 -8.28
CA GLY A 725 18.64 2.85 -6.96
C GLY A 725 17.34 3.63 -6.66
N PHE A 726 16.38 3.68 -7.59
CA PHE A 726 15.10 4.37 -7.43
C PHE A 726 13.95 3.49 -7.93
N ASN A 727 13.31 2.80 -6.99
CA ASN A 727 12.28 1.82 -7.28
C ASN A 727 10.94 2.24 -6.64
N LEU A 728 9.95 2.58 -7.47
CA LEU A 728 8.58 2.85 -7.03
C LEU A 728 7.88 1.59 -6.51
N PHE A 729 8.37 0.40 -6.87
CA PHE A 729 7.83 -0.90 -6.48
C PHE A 729 8.97 -1.82 -6.01
N THR A 730 8.71 -2.65 -5.02
CA THR A 730 9.68 -3.58 -4.43
C THR A 730 9.30 -5.01 -4.80
N SER A 731 10.28 -5.86 -5.17
CA SER A 731 10.02 -7.26 -5.51
C SER A 731 10.20 -8.16 -4.33
N THR A 732 9.38 -9.20 -4.30
CA THR A 732 9.10 -9.99 -3.12
C THR A 732 8.93 -11.47 -3.42
N VAL A 733 8.97 -11.81 -4.71
CA VAL A 733 8.87 -13.16 -5.21
C VAL A 733 10.27 -13.61 -5.61
N PRO A 734 10.70 -14.84 -5.28
CA PRO A 734 11.95 -15.41 -5.75
C PRO A 734 11.89 -15.78 -7.25
N CYS A 735 11.56 -14.81 -8.12
CA CYS A 735 11.50 -15.02 -9.56
C CYS A 735 12.87 -15.41 -10.12
N MET A 736 13.97 -14.91 -9.52
CA MET A 736 15.32 -15.28 -9.90
C MET A 736 15.62 -16.77 -9.65
N GLU A 737 15.21 -17.33 -8.50
CA GLU A 737 15.36 -18.76 -8.23
C GLU A 737 14.51 -19.64 -9.16
N TRP A 738 13.33 -19.15 -9.55
CA TRP A 738 12.51 -19.82 -10.55
C TRP A 738 13.21 -19.81 -11.92
N LEU A 739 13.79 -18.67 -12.30
CA LEU A 739 14.57 -18.51 -13.54
C LEU A 739 15.82 -19.40 -13.55
N ASP A 740 16.50 -19.58 -12.42
CA ASP A 740 17.69 -20.43 -12.29
C ASP A 740 17.43 -21.90 -12.66
N LYS A 741 16.18 -22.36 -12.47
CA LYS A 741 15.73 -23.72 -12.79
C LYS A 741 15.34 -23.88 -14.25
N GLN A 742 15.18 -22.79 -14.99
CA GLN A 742 14.77 -22.84 -16.38
C GLN A 742 15.98 -23.05 -17.31
N PRO A 743 15.80 -23.78 -18.42
CA PRO A 743 16.84 -23.87 -19.44
C PRO A 743 17.23 -22.49 -19.98
N PRO A 744 18.48 -22.30 -20.43
CA PRO A 744 18.89 -21.05 -21.07
C PRO A 744 17.97 -20.66 -22.22
N ARG A 745 17.63 -19.37 -22.32
CA ARG A 745 16.81 -18.78 -23.38
C ARG A 745 15.46 -19.47 -23.61
N SER A 746 14.82 -19.94 -22.54
CA SER A 746 13.54 -20.67 -22.62
C SER A 746 12.34 -19.86 -22.12
N VAL A 747 12.56 -18.80 -21.35
CA VAL A 747 11.51 -18.05 -20.65
C VAL A 747 11.03 -16.85 -21.46
N VAL A 748 9.71 -16.68 -21.55
CA VAL A 748 9.09 -15.43 -21.99
C VAL A 748 8.91 -14.53 -20.77
N PHE A 749 9.64 -13.41 -20.71
CA PHE A 749 9.38 -12.38 -19.71
C PHE A 749 8.25 -11.47 -20.19
N VAL A 750 7.32 -11.07 -19.33
CA VAL A 750 6.15 -10.26 -19.70
C VAL A 750 5.97 -9.12 -18.71
N SER A 751 6.01 -7.87 -19.20
CA SER A 751 5.85 -6.66 -18.38
C SER A 751 5.39 -5.47 -19.24
N TYR A 752 4.42 -4.70 -18.73
CA TYR A 752 3.80 -3.60 -19.46
C TYR A 752 4.03 -2.21 -18.83
N GLY A 753 4.98 -2.12 -17.90
CA GLY A 753 5.36 -0.88 -17.23
C GLY A 753 4.38 -0.39 -16.16
N THR A 754 4.70 0.76 -15.57
CA THR A 754 4.03 1.31 -14.38
C THR A 754 2.70 2.00 -14.66
N PHE A 755 2.44 2.44 -15.90
CA PHE A 755 1.28 3.28 -16.23
C PHE A 755 0.27 2.63 -17.20
N SER A 756 0.67 1.61 -17.97
CA SER A 756 -0.23 0.93 -18.92
C SER A 756 -1.24 0.07 -18.16
N SER A 757 -2.55 0.18 -18.44
CA SER A 757 -3.60 -0.65 -17.81
C SER A 757 -4.44 -1.31 -18.89
N TYR A 758 -4.43 -2.64 -18.94
CA TYR A 758 -5.26 -3.42 -19.86
C TYR A 758 -6.56 -3.84 -19.18
N ASP A 759 -7.65 -3.96 -19.96
CA ASP A 759 -8.89 -4.54 -19.46
C ASP A 759 -8.76 -6.06 -19.26
N ALA A 760 -9.75 -6.65 -18.58
CA ALA A 760 -9.76 -8.08 -18.28
C ALA A 760 -9.75 -8.95 -19.54
N ALA A 761 -10.45 -8.54 -20.61
CA ALA A 761 -10.50 -9.30 -21.85
C ALA A 761 -9.13 -9.37 -22.54
N LYS A 762 -8.38 -8.26 -22.58
CA LYS A 762 -7.03 -8.23 -23.14
C LYS A 762 -6.04 -9.07 -22.33
N LEU A 763 -6.10 -8.99 -21.00
CA LEU A 763 -5.25 -9.81 -20.14
C LEU A 763 -5.59 -11.31 -20.28
N GLU A 764 -6.87 -11.64 -20.46
CA GLU A 764 -7.29 -13.00 -20.75
C GLU A 764 -6.68 -13.56 -22.05
N GLU A 765 -6.72 -12.79 -23.12
CA GLU A 765 -6.16 -13.19 -24.42
C GLU A 765 -4.63 -13.34 -24.36
N VAL A 766 -3.95 -12.40 -23.69
CA VAL A 766 -2.50 -12.49 -23.41
C VAL A 766 -2.16 -13.77 -22.65
N GLY A 767 -2.84 -14.03 -21.53
CA GLY A 767 -2.56 -15.20 -20.70
C GLY A 767 -2.83 -16.51 -21.44
N ASN A 768 -3.90 -16.56 -22.23
CA ASN A 768 -4.20 -17.71 -23.07
C ASN A 768 -3.14 -17.91 -24.17
N GLY A 769 -2.68 -16.84 -24.82
CA GLY A 769 -1.60 -16.89 -25.81
C GLY A 769 -0.27 -17.37 -25.21
N LEU A 770 0.08 -16.87 -24.02
CA LEU A 770 1.23 -17.35 -23.23
C LEU A 770 1.14 -18.85 -22.97
N CYS A 771 -0.01 -19.34 -22.49
CA CYS A 771 -0.21 -20.75 -22.23
C CYS A 771 -0.13 -21.61 -23.50
N ASN A 772 -0.70 -21.14 -24.60
CA ASN A 772 -0.73 -21.86 -25.86
C ASN A 772 0.66 -21.93 -26.52
N SER A 773 1.52 -20.94 -26.28
CA SER A 773 2.90 -20.95 -26.79
C SER A 773 3.70 -22.19 -26.37
N GLY A 774 3.34 -22.79 -25.22
CA GLY A 774 4.04 -23.94 -24.65
C GLY A 774 5.36 -23.58 -23.96
N LYS A 775 5.70 -22.29 -23.86
CA LYS A 775 6.93 -21.80 -23.20
C LYS A 775 6.72 -21.53 -21.71
N PRO A 776 7.74 -21.73 -20.87
CA PRO A 776 7.78 -21.11 -19.56
C PRO A 776 7.69 -19.60 -19.69
N PHE A 777 6.97 -18.93 -18.79
CA PHE A 777 6.87 -17.48 -18.79
C PHE A 777 6.93 -16.91 -17.38
N LEU A 778 7.54 -15.74 -17.24
CA LEU A 778 7.49 -14.91 -16.05
C LEU A 778 6.66 -13.68 -16.38
N TRP A 779 5.47 -13.57 -15.79
CA TRP A 779 4.53 -12.52 -16.11
C TRP A 779 4.27 -11.60 -14.93
N VAL A 780 4.64 -10.32 -15.11
CA VAL A 780 4.31 -9.26 -14.16
C VAL A 780 2.86 -8.84 -14.35
N VAL A 781 2.02 -9.16 -13.37
CA VAL A 781 0.63 -8.71 -13.27
C VAL A 781 0.51 -8.00 -11.93
N ARG A 782 0.42 -6.67 -11.97
CA ARG A 782 0.37 -5.83 -10.77
C ARG A 782 -0.76 -6.28 -9.86
N SER A 783 -0.56 -6.18 -8.54
CA SER A 783 -1.53 -6.67 -7.57
C SER A 783 -2.92 -6.07 -7.81
N ASN A 784 -3.01 -4.77 -8.12
CA ASN A 784 -4.27 -4.09 -8.41
C ASN A 784 -4.94 -4.52 -9.75
N GLU A 785 -4.28 -5.34 -10.57
CA GLU A 785 -4.83 -5.91 -11.81
C GLU A 785 -5.05 -7.42 -11.70
N GLU A 786 -4.63 -8.05 -10.60
CA GLU A 786 -4.75 -9.49 -10.42
C GLU A 786 -6.21 -9.94 -10.60
N HIS A 787 -7.16 -9.19 -10.03
CA HIS A 787 -8.60 -9.43 -10.14
C HIS A 787 -9.14 -9.47 -11.58
N LYS A 788 -8.39 -8.96 -12.56
CA LYS A 788 -8.76 -8.98 -13.97
C LYS A 788 -8.51 -10.34 -14.64
N LEU A 789 -7.71 -11.22 -14.02
CA LEU A 789 -7.47 -12.58 -14.51
C LEU A 789 -8.51 -13.54 -13.93
N SER A 790 -9.18 -14.32 -14.78
CA SER A 790 -10.06 -15.39 -14.34
C SER A 790 -9.31 -16.44 -13.53
N ARG A 791 -10.04 -17.14 -12.66
CA ARG A 791 -9.49 -18.26 -11.89
C ARG A 791 -9.01 -19.37 -12.82
N GLU A 792 -9.78 -19.69 -13.87
CA GLU A 792 -9.40 -20.72 -14.83
C GLU A 792 -8.07 -20.37 -15.51
N LEU A 793 -7.88 -19.10 -15.89
CA LEU A 793 -6.64 -18.65 -16.50
C LEU A 793 -5.46 -18.74 -15.55
N ARG A 794 -5.60 -18.30 -14.29
CA ARG A 794 -4.50 -18.39 -13.30
C ARG A 794 -4.07 -19.83 -13.07
N GLU A 795 -5.02 -20.75 -12.94
CA GLU A 795 -4.74 -22.18 -12.78
C GLU A 795 -4.07 -22.76 -14.03
N LYS A 796 -4.48 -22.32 -15.22
CA LYS A 796 -3.86 -22.71 -16.50
C LYS A 796 -2.42 -22.18 -16.60
N CYS A 797 -2.21 -20.91 -16.26
CA CYS A 797 -0.91 -20.25 -16.29
C CYS A 797 0.07 -20.86 -15.29
N GLY A 798 -0.38 -21.16 -14.06
CA GLY A 798 0.46 -21.70 -12.99
C GLY A 798 1.09 -23.06 -13.28
N LYS A 799 0.58 -23.80 -14.28
CA LYS A 799 1.18 -25.07 -14.73
C LYS A 799 2.50 -24.90 -15.49
N ARG A 800 2.78 -23.70 -16.01
CA ARG A 800 3.93 -23.47 -16.91
C ARG A 800 4.68 -22.17 -16.65
N GLY A 801 4.01 -21.16 -16.08
CA GLY A 801 4.58 -19.86 -15.84
C GLY A 801 4.46 -19.41 -14.39
N LEU A 802 5.20 -18.35 -14.08
CA LEU A 802 5.21 -17.68 -12.80
C LEU A 802 4.57 -16.30 -13.00
N ILE A 803 3.45 -16.03 -12.33
CA ILE A 803 2.83 -14.71 -12.29
C ILE A 803 3.27 -14.01 -11.02
N VAL A 804 3.79 -12.78 -11.13
CA VAL A 804 4.30 -12.00 -10.00
C VAL A 804 3.75 -10.58 -10.01
N PRO A 805 3.56 -9.93 -8.85
CA PRO A 805 3.12 -8.55 -8.79
C PRO A 805 4.20 -7.56 -9.25
N PHE A 806 5.49 -7.91 -9.10
CA PHE A 806 6.64 -7.12 -9.53
C PHE A 806 7.93 -7.97 -9.55
N CYS A 807 8.88 -7.66 -10.43
CA CYS A 807 10.21 -8.30 -10.50
C CYS A 807 11.32 -7.26 -10.73
N PRO A 808 12.59 -7.55 -10.36
CA PRO A 808 13.74 -6.74 -10.76
C PRO A 808 13.98 -6.88 -12.27
N GLN A 809 13.25 -6.10 -13.07
CA GLN A 809 13.17 -6.25 -14.53
C GLN A 809 14.54 -6.35 -15.21
N LEU A 810 15.47 -5.45 -14.88
CA LEU A 810 16.81 -5.45 -15.48
C LEU A 810 17.61 -6.73 -15.14
N GLU A 811 17.50 -7.24 -13.92
CA GLU A 811 18.12 -8.52 -13.52
C GLU A 811 17.49 -9.71 -14.25
N VAL A 812 16.16 -9.70 -14.39
CA VAL A 812 15.42 -10.71 -15.16
C VAL A 812 15.86 -10.71 -16.62
N LEU A 813 15.98 -9.53 -17.23
CA LEU A 813 16.45 -9.39 -18.61
C LEU A 813 17.90 -9.85 -18.77
N ALA A 814 18.76 -9.60 -17.78
CA ALA A 814 20.15 -10.08 -17.78
C ALA A 814 20.27 -11.60 -17.51
N HIS A 815 19.21 -12.23 -17.03
CA HIS A 815 19.27 -13.64 -16.63
C HIS A 815 19.34 -14.58 -17.85
N LYS A 816 20.26 -15.57 -17.80
CA LYS A 816 20.52 -16.54 -18.88
C LYS A 816 19.29 -17.30 -19.40
N ALA A 817 18.27 -17.45 -18.57
CA ALA A 817 17.03 -18.17 -18.91
C ALA A 817 16.07 -17.35 -19.77
N THR A 818 16.16 -16.03 -19.73
CA THR A 818 15.27 -15.13 -20.47
C THR A 818 15.54 -15.29 -21.98
N GLY A 819 14.50 -15.70 -22.70
CA GLY A 819 14.57 -16.00 -24.13
C GLY A 819 13.98 -14.90 -25.01
N CYS A 820 12.91 -14.25 -24.54
CA CYS A 820 12.36 -13.04 -25.15
C CYS A 820 11.57 -12.21 -24.11
N PHE A 821 11.30 -10.95 -24.44
CA PHE A 821 10.54 -10.03 -23.61
C PHE A 821 9.28 -9.54 -24.33
N LEU A 822 8.12 -9.96 -23.85
CA LEU A 822 6.83 -9.41 -24.25
C LEU A 822 6.59 -8.09 -23.49
N SER A 823 6.66 -6.99 -24.23
CA SER A 823 6.71 -5.64 -23.68
C SER A 823 5.77 -4.70 -24.40
N HIS A 824 5.28 -3.71 -23.67
CA HIS A 824 4.62 -2.53 -24.23
C HIS A 824 5.59 -1.60 -25.00
N CYS A 825 6.89 -1.86 -25.05
CA CYS A 825 7.91 -1.07 -25.74
C CYS A 825 8.18 0.34 -25.17
N GLY A 826 8.01 0.55 -23.86
CA GLY A 826 8.50 1.78 -23.21
C GLY A 826 10.03 1.92 -23.34
N TRP A 827 10.53 3.13 -23.58
CA TRP A 827 11.92 3.37 -24.00
C TRP A 827 12.99 2.78 -23.09
N ASN A 828 12.93 3.01 -21.77
CA ASN A 828 13.92 2.46 -20.85
C ASN A 828 13.93 0.93 -20.86
N SER A 829 12.76 0.29 -20.87
CA SER A 829 12.63 -1.17 -20.96
C SER A 829 13.18 -1.74 -22.28
N THR A 830 13.07 -0.97 -23.37
CA THR A 830 13.65 -1.33 -24.67
C THR A 830 15.17 -1.25 -24.64
N LEU A 831 15.75 -0.20 -24.05
CA LEU A 831 17.21 -0.12 -23.84
C LEU A 831 17.73 -1.23 -22.94
N GLU A 832 16.99 -1.60 -21.89
CA GLU A 832 17.34 -2.75 -21.03
C GLU A 832 17.36 -4.06 -21.82
N ALA A 833 16.41 -4.28 -22.73
CA ALA A 833 16.39 -5.46 -23.59
C ALA A 833 17.56 -5.44 -24.60
N ILE A 834 17.85 -4.29 -25.20
CA ILE A 834 18.97 -4.11 -26.14
C ILE A 834 20.30 -4.45 -25.46
N VAL A 835 20.58 -3.84 -24.30
CA VAL A 835 21.84 -4.05 -23.56
C VAL A 835 22.05 -5.51 -23.16
N ASN A 836 20.96 -6.23 -22.85
CA ASN A 836 21.03 -7.64 -22.46
C ASN A 836 20.86 -8.62 -23.64
N GLY A 837 20.73 -8.13 -24.87
CA GLY A 837 20.56 -8.97 -26.06
C GLY A 837 19.28 -9.81 -26.05
N VAL A 838 18.22 -9.31 -25.43
CA VAL A 838 16.92 -9.99 -25.32
C VAL A 838 15.98 -9.51 -26.43
N PRO A 839 15.50 -10.40 -27.32
CA PRO A 839 14.58 -10.01 -28.38
C PRO A 839 13.17 -9.70 -27.84
N LEU A 840 12.44 -8.85 -28.55
CA LEU A 840 11.16 -8.29 -28.11
C LEU A 840 9.95 -8.91 -28.83
N VAL A 841 8.88 -9.14 -28.08
CA VAL A 841 7.52 -9.27 -28.62
C VAL A 841 6.77 -7.99 -28.23
N ALA A 842 6.58 -7.10 -29.19
CA ALA A 842 6.06 -5.77 -28.95
C ALA A 842 4.53 -5.75 -28.96
N MET A 843 3.95 -5.16 -27.91
CA MET A 843 2.51 -4.94 -27.76
C MET A 843 2.26 -3.49 -27.34
N PRO A 844 2.51 -2.51 -28.23
CA PRO A 844 2.43 -1.09 -27.89
C PRO A 844 1.01 -0.70 -27.47
N TYR A 845 0.91 0.24 -26.53
CA TYR A 845 -0.37 0.71 -26.00
C TYR A 845 -0.60 2.20 -26.27
N TRP A 846 0.36 3.07 -25.94
CA TRP A 846 0.21 4.53 -26.03
C TRP A 846 1.58 5.27 -26.01
N VAL A 847 1.59 6.61 -26.07
CA VAL A 847 2.82 7.47 -26.02
C VAL A 847 3.80 7.17 -27.17
N ASP A 848 5.06 6.87 -26.86
CA ASP A 848 6.22 6.64 -27.73
C ASP A 848 6.30 5.20 -28.26
N GLN A 849 5.53 4.30 -27.65
CA GLN A 849 5.61 2.85 -27.83
C GLN A 849 5.36 2.37 -29.27
N PRO A 850 4.38 2.91 -30.04
CA PRO A 850 4.18 2.47 -31.42
C PRO A 850 5.40 2.74 -32.30
N THR A 851 6.01 3.91 -32.18
CA THR A 851 7.22 4.28 -32.91
C THR A 851 8.38 3.39 -32.51
N ILE A 852 8.60 3.18 -31.21
CA ILE A 852 9.66 2.29 -30.72
C ILE A 852 9.48 0.87 -31.27
N SER A 853 8.25 0.35 -31.27
CA SER A 853 7.97 -1.00 -31.79
C SER A 853 8.28 -1.13 -33.28
N LYS A 854 8.07 -0.06 -34.06
CA LYS A 854 8.35 -0.01 -35.49
C LYS A 854 9.85 0.01 -35.77
N TYR A 855 10.63 0.78 -35.01
CA TYR A 855 12.10 0.78 -35.09
C TYR A 855 12.67 -0.58 -34.70
N MET A 856 12.18 -1.15 -33.60
CA MET A 856 12.57 -2.48 -33.13
C MET A 856 12.37 -3.57 -34.19
N GLU A 857 11.22 -3.55 -34.88
CA GLU A 857 10.91 -4.53 -35.94
C GLU A 857 11.70 -4.28 -37.22
N SER A 858 11.79 -3.02 -37.67
CA SER A 858 12.20 -2.69 -39.05
C SER A 858 13.66 -2.25 -39.20
N LEU A 859 14.25 -1.64 -38.17
CA LEU A 859 15.63 -1.11 -38.22
C LEU A 859 16.58 -1.94 -37.37
N TRP A 860 16.23 -2.13 -36.10
CA TRP A 860 17.09 -2.86 -35.16
C TRP A 860 16.98 -4.38 -35.37
N CYS A 861 15.90 -4.83 -36.01
CA CYS A 861 15.61 -6.24 -36.30
C CYS A 861 15.69 -7.12 -35.04
N MET A 862 15.09 -6.64 -33.93
CA MET A 862 15.21 -7.27 -32.61
C MET A 862 13.94 -8.02 -32.16
N GLY A 863 12.96 -8.20 -33.03
CA GLY A 863 11.72 -8.86 -32.65
C GLY A 863 10.57 -8.66 -33.62
N VAL A 864 9.35 -8.85 -33.10
CA VAL A 864 8.09 -8.77 -33.86
C VAL A 864 7.01 -8.03 -33.10
N ARG A 865 5.99 -7.55 -33.80
CA ARG A 865 4.82 -6.89 -33.22
C ARG A 865 3.59 -7.79 -33.17
N VAL A 866 2.84 -7.66 -32.07
CA VAL A 866 1.51 -8.24 -31.88
C VAL A 866 0.50 -7.33 -32.56
N TRP A 867 -0.20 -7.85 -33.56
CA TRP A 867 -1.22 -7.09 -34.27
C TRP A 867 -2.55 -7.06 -33.52
N GLN A 868 -3.16 -5.89 -33.43
CA GLN A 868 -4.50 -5.71 -32.85
C GLN A 868 -5.55 -5.70 -33.97
N GLU A 869 -6.75 -6.17 -33.67
CA GLU A 869 -7.89 -6.03 -34.59
C GLU A 869 -8.29 -4.56 -34.75
N LYS A 870 -9.02 -4.24 -35.83
CA LYS A 870 -9.60 -2.89 -36.04
C LYS A 870 -10.52 -2.44 -34.90
N SER A 871 -11.07 -3.37 -34.13
CA SER A 871 -11.88 -3.15 -32.92
C SER A 871 -11.05 -2.79 -31.69
N GLY A 872 -9.72 -2.85 -31.76
CA GLY A 872 -8.79 -2.68 -30.65
C GLY A 872 -8.62 -3.92 -29.77
N GLY A 873 -9.19 -5.06 -30.17
CA GLY A 873 -9.04 -6.37 -29.52
C GLY A 873 -7.72 -7.06 -29.85
N ILE A 874 -7.27 -7.96 -28.97
CA ILE A 874 -6.08 -8.81 -29.16
C ILE A 874 -6.54 -10.25 -29.22
N GLN A 875 -5.98 -11.06 -30.12
CA GLN A 875 -6.27 -12.49 -30.22
C GLN A 875 -5.13 -13.31 -29.60
N ARG A 876 -5.47 -14.30 -28.76
CA ARG A 876 -4.50 -15.24 -28.16
C ARG A 876 -3.61 -15.93 -29.19
N GLU A 877 -4.13 -16.25 -30.39
CA GLU A 877 -3.39 -16.90 -31.47
C GLU A 877 -2.28 -16.00 -32.01
N GLU A 878 -2.50 -14.69 -32.02
CA GLU A 878 -1.52 -13.72 -32.49
C GLU A 878 -0.38 -13.55 -31.47
N VAL A 879 -0.72 -13.52 -30.17
CA VAL A 879 0.28 -13.54 -29.08
C VAL A 879 1.12 -14.82 -29.15
N GLU A 880 0.47 -15.99 -29.33
CA GLU A 880 1.14 -17.28 -29.50
C GLU A 880 2.07 -17.29 -30.71
N ARG A 881 1.61 -16.82 -31.87
CA ARG A 881 2.39 -16.74 -33.11
C ARG A 881 3.65 -15.92 -32.91
N CYS A 882 3.53 -14.73 -32.32
CA CYS A 882 4.65 -13.83 -32.08
C CYS A 882 5.70 -14.45 -31.16
N ILE A 883 5.27 -15.07 -30.06
CA ILE A 883 6.16 -15.76 -29.12
C ILE A 883 6.92 -16.89 -29.84
N ARG A 884 6.23 -17.70 -30.64
CA ARG A 884 6.86 -18.81 -31.37
C ARG A 884 7.83 -18.34 -32.45
N GLU A 885 7.51 -17.27 -33.19
CA GLU A 885 8.42 -16.70 -34.19
C GLU A 885 9.75 -16.27 -33.54
N VAL A 886 9.69 -15.57 -32.41
CA VAL A 886 10.89 -15.08 -31.71
C VAL A 886 11.68 -16.20 -31.02
N MET A 887 10.98 -17.19 -30.46
CA MET A 887 11.63 -18.24 -29.64
C MET A 887 12.06 -19.46 -30.45
N ASP A 888 11.29 -19.85 -31.46
CA ASP A 888 11.44 -21.11 -32.21
C ASP A 888 11.62 -20.93 -33.71
N GLY A 889 11.22 -19.78 -34.27
CA GLY A 889 11.25 -19.50 -35.70
C GLY A 889 12.66 -19.48 -36.29
N ASP A 890 12.72 -19.53 -37.62
CA ASP A 890 13.99 -19.59 -38.37
C ASP A 890 14.87 -18.36 -38.11
N ARG A 891 14.25 -17.21 -37.83
CA ARG A 891 14.93 -15.92 -37.55
C ARG A 891 15.30 -15.70 -36.09
N LYS A 892 15.08 -16.67 -35.19
CA LYS A 892 15.34 -16.49 -33.75
C LYS A 892 16.78 -16.08 -33.42
N GLU A 893 17.76 -16.58 -34.18
CA GLU A 893 19.16 -16.20 -33.99
C GLU A 893 19.46 -14.82 -34.56
N ASP A 894 18.75 -14.39 -35.61
CA ASP A 894 18.89 -13.05 -36.16
C ASP A 894 18.43 -12.01 -35.14
N TYR A 895 17.26 -12.24 -34.50
CA TYR A 895 16.74 -11.36 -33.45
C TYR A 895 17.67 -11.23 -32.24
N ARG A 896 18.47 -12.26 -31.95
CA ARG A 896 19.42 -12.29 -30.82
C ARG A 896 20.77 -11.67 -31.15
N ARG A 897 21.11 -11.59 -32.44
CA ARG A 897 22.42 -11.16 -32.91
C ARG A 897 22.50 -9.65 -33.17
N SER A 898 21.53 -8.87 -32.66
CA SER A 898 21.36 -7.41 -32.79
C SER A 898 22.46 -6.78 -33.66
N HIS A 899 22.10 -6.32 -34.85
CA HIS A 899 23.04 -5.63 -35.74
C HIS A 899 23.37 -4.20 -35.27
N VAL A 900 22.97 -3.84 -34.04
CA VAL A 900 23.14 -2.55 -33.37
C VAL A 900 23.88 -2.77 -32.07
#